data_AF-A0AAD9DH08-F1
#
_entry.id   AF-A0AAD9DH08-F1
#
_cell.length_a   1.000
_cell.length_b   1.000
_cell.length_c   1.000
_cell.angle_alpha   90.00
_cell.angle_beta   90.00
_cell.angle_gamma   90.00
#
_symmetry.space_group_name_H-M   'P 1'
#
loop_
_entity.id
_entity.type
_entity.pdbx_description
1 polymer ?
#
loop_
_entity_poly.entity_id
_entity_poly.type
_entity_poly.pdbx_seq_one_letter_code
_entity_poly.pdbx_strand_id
1 'polypeptide(L)'
;MAEDNRNDHPAAKEDAPVFHEPTITESPSSETAAPSSPEMPKDPAISIRRSTYPCDVKNNDTLTHGVFHAIDSTSKQPTIHMWLQYTQLGHMASNHFRAKNYDTFLFTPYSSRENWTKMYPDFKIVAEIRPKKQAPPATKKSNNDQGIIDDFCDVIFTGSYLSIAIKMILCAAIVSFTAAVGVHIGREYESRKYELPKEKSYTGKGWLGQYEQKCVATDNKELGLREKTALLFGESKKSDEEHAEALISWLEKEGGYFHPNLQMRRVDPSDPTSFFGMFVNDSIPKGEVILRIPRNMVLDSTEEDPDIDSMACSTVRNLIDQLKLKDDSKYAPYVNYLLDTQPPGCPSAWSKAGKDLFIEITTPSDSFSWVDKLSPPQWSEAGKNFLSSVTGQPKKVVNLPPHGPFPWINEWHESCDGSDDPLEEYAALIVIQRSWDDKLIPVFDTMSHGNGRWLNTAHSDVHDTTIDVEVTASRDIKANEQINTSYNMCESCGNRKYEYGTGDILREYGFVEQMPQSFYFSDMEFGYRLDENVKESGKGKGYGKALVTEWVYKEPTAEDVKKMKQMLEQIQIAKVTQLSKQCDVDDFEWETSNNYVKALENGLKAAVRAAQKQKNEGDKEIEVIGLEEENESSDDYEDDSGDEL
;
A
#
# COMPACT_ATOMS: atom_id res chain seq x y z
N MET A 1 -43.57 -48.62 23.61
CA MET A 1 -43.95 -47.20 23.57
C MET A 1 -42.78 -46.43 23.00
N ALA A 2 -43.03 -45.80 21.85
CA ALA A 2 -42.12 -45.09 20.94
C ALA A 2 -41.05 -45.98 20.26
N GLU A 3 -41.47 -46.55 19.13
CA GLU A 3 -40.69 -47.41 18.22
C GLU A 3 -39.83 -46.57 17.27
N ASP A 4 -38.61 -47.05 17.08
CA ASP A 4 -37.61 -46.60 16.11
C ASP A 4 -37.80 -47.45 14.84
N ASN A 5 -38.14 -46.82 13.71
CA ASN A 5 -38.39 -47.49 12.44
C ASN A 5 -37.50 -46.87 11.35
N ARG A 6 -36.31 -47.45 11.16
CA ARG A 6 -35.49 -47.24 9.96
C ARG A 6 -35.82 -48.35 8.97
N ASN A 7 -36.46 -47.97 7.87
CA ASN A 7 -36.63 -48.84 6.71
C ASN A 7 -35.42 -48.73 5.79
N ASP A 8 -34.81 -49.88 5.53
CA ASP A 8 -33.88 -50.13 4.44
C ASP A 8 -34.58 -49.98 3.08
N HIS A 9 -33.94 -49.29 2.13
CA HIS A 9 -34.25 -49.40 0.70
C HIS A 9 -32.99 -49.83 -0.08
N PRO A 10 -33.14 -50.75 -1.05
CA PRO A 10 -32.01 -51.34 -1.76
C PRO A 10 -31.55 -50.46 -2.92
N ALA A 11 -30.23 -50.45 -3.13
CA ALA A 11 -29.56 -49.81 -4.26
C ALA A 11 -30.01 -50.41 -5.60
N ALA A 12 -30.57 -49.57 -6.47
CA ALA A 12 -30.72 -49.84 -7.89
C ALA A 12 -29.38 -49.58 -8.59
N LYS A 13 -28.90 -50.57 -9.34
CA LYS A 13 -27.83 -50.40 -10.33
C LYS A 13 -28.44 -49.73 -11.55
N GLU A 14 -28.03 -48.51 -11.85
CA GLU A 14 -28.23 -47.91 -13.16
C GLU A 14 -26.95 -48.05 -13.97
N ASP A 15 -27.09 -48.63 -15.16
CA ASP A 15 -26.03 -48.79 -16.14
C ASP A 15 -25.70 -47.43 -16.77
N ALA A 16 -24.43 -47.03 -16.69
CA ALA A 16 -23.92 -45.82 -17.32
C ALA A 16 -23.84 -46.00 -18.86
N PRO A 17 -24.21 -44.98 -19.66
CA PRO A 17 -24.06 -45.04 -21.11
C PRO A 17 -22.59 -44.86 -21.51
N VAL A 18 -22.13 -45.75 -22.39
CA VAL A 18 -20.83 -45.69 -23.06
C VAL A 18 -20.81 -44.50 -24.00
N PHE A 19 -20.00 -43.49 -23.70
CA PHE A 19 -19.67 -42.39 -24.61
C PHE A 19 -18.61 -42.86 -25.60
N HIS A 20 -18.91 -42.75 -26.90
CA HIS A 20 -17.94 -42.90 -27.97
C HIS A 20 -17.24 -41.55 -28.21
N GLU A 21 -15.91 -41.53 -28.08
CA GLU A 21 -15.07 -40.40 -28.49
C GLU A 21 -15.16 -40.17 -30.01
N PRO A 22 -15.33 -38.93 -30.49
CA PRO A 22 -15.18 -38.62 -31.89
C PRO A 22 -13.69 -38.51 -32.26
N THR A 23 -13.29 -39.32 -33.23
CA THR A 23 -11.98 -39.25 -33.90
C THR A 23 -11.83 -37.90 -34.62
N ILE A 24 -10.97 -37.02 -34.10
CA ILE A 24 -10.57 -35.78 -34.79
C ILE A 24 -9.54 -36.16 -35.85
N THR A 25 -9.87 -35.81 -37.10
CA THR A 25 -9.00 -35.97 -38.27
C THR A 25 -8.18 -34.70 -38.44
N GLU A 26 -6.87 -34.79 -38.24
CA GLU A 26 -5.94 -33.69 -38.50
C GLU A 26 -5.85 -33.40 -40.01
N SER A 27 -6.01 -32.13 -40.37
CA SER A 27 -5.72 -31.60 -41.71
C SER A 27 -4.37 -30.88 -41.69
N PRO A 28 -3.49 -31.07 -42.69
CA PRO A 28 -2.16 -30.47 -42.69
C PRO A 28 -2.24 -29.01 -43.19
N SER A 29 -1.89 -28.05 -42.34
CA SER A 29 -1.63 -26.66 -42.75
C SER A 29 -0.16 -26.49 -43.16
N SER A 30 0.03 -25.87 -44.31
CA SER A 30 1.33 -25.59 -44.92
C SER A 30 1.97 -24.35 -44.31
N GLU A 31 3.09 -24.51 -43.61
CA GLU A 31 3.97 -23.41 -43.20
C GLU A 31 4.68 -22.79 -44.40
N THR A 32 4.55 -21.47 -44.53
CA THR A 32 5.39 -20.66 -45.42
C THR A 32 6.23 -19.75 -44.53
N ALA A 33 7.54 -19.99 -44.48
CA ALA A 33 8.47 -19.24 -43.65
C ALA A 33 8.71 -17.82 -44.19
N ALA A 34 8.55 -16.82 -43.34
CA ALA A 34 8.99 -15.45 -43.57
C ALA A 34 10.36 -15.21 -42.89
N PRO A 35 11.19 -14.27 -43.38
CA PRO A 35 12.58 -14.11 -42.94
C PRO A 35 12.69 -13.32 -41.64
N SER A 36 13.51 -13.82 -40.72
CA SER A 36 13.84 -13.21 -39.44
C SER A 36 14.64 -11.91 -39.61
N SER A 37 14.19 -10.86 -38.92
CA SER A 37 14.96 -9.62 -38.70
C SER A 37 15.89 -9.78 -37.49
N PRO A 38 17.03 -9.07 -37.44
CA PRO A 38 18.05 -9.27 -36.41
C PRO A 38 17.56 -8.80 -35.04
N GLU A 39 17.56 -9.69 -34.06
CA GLU A 39 17.31 -9.38 -32.65
C GLU A 39 18.40 -8.45 -32.10
N MET A 40 17.98 -7.35 -31.46
CA MET A 40 18.85 -6.58 -30.58
C MET A 40 19.13 -7.38 -29.30
N PRO A 41 20.32 -7.25 -28.67
CA PRO A 41 20.63 -7.98 -27.45
C PRO A 41 19.70 -7.52 -26.33
N LYS A 42 18.80 -8.40 -25.88
CA LYS A 42 18.01 -8.22 -24.66
C LYS A 42 18.95 -8.31 -23.46
N ASP A 43 18.81 -7.39 -22.51
CA ASP A 43 19.44 -7.52 -21.19
C ASP A 43 18.89 -8.79 -20.50
N PRO A 44 19.73 -9.72 -20.03
CA PRO A 44 19.26 -10.97 -19.45
C PRO A 44 18.66 -10.72 -18.05
N ALA A 45 17.38 -11.08 -17.90
CA ALA A 45 16.63 -11.10 -16.63
C ALA A 45 17.39 -11.82 -15.48
N ILE A 46 17.13 -11.37 -14.25
CA ILE A 46 17.83 -11.83 -13.04
C ILE A 46 17.29 -13.18 -12.59
N SER A 47 17.73 -14.29 -13.20
CA SER A 47 17.44 -15.62 -12.65
C SER A 47 18.56 -16.06 -11.68
N ILE A 48 18.34 -16.05 -10.36
CA ILE A 48 19.17 -16.84 -9.43
C ILE A 48 18.73 -18.28 -9.60
N ARG A 49 19.54 -19.11 -10.26
CA ARG A 49 19.16 -20.50 -10.54
C ARG A 49 19.49 -21.40 -9.36
N ARG A 50 18.72 -22.48 -9.22
CA ARG A 50 19.11 -23.55 -8.32
C ARG A 50 20.37 -24.23 -8.85
N SER A 51 21.35 -24.36 -7.99
CA SER A 51 22.62 -25.00 -8.32
C SER A 51 22.47 -26.50 -8.58
N THR A 52 23.35 -27.07 -9.41
CA THR A 52 23.48 -28.52 -9.63
C THR A 52 24.35 -29.21 -8.58
N TYR A 53 24.95 -28.47 -7.63
CA TYR A 53 25.69 -29.08 -6.54
C TYR A 53 24.74 -29.92 -5.66
N PRO A 54 25.07 -31.17 -5.33
CA PRO A 54 24.39 -31.93 -4.28
C PRO A 54 24.20 -31.08 -3.01
N CYS A 55 22.95 -30.97 -2.56
CA CYS A 55 22.53 -30.34 -1.31
C CYS A 55 22.25 -31.38 -0.22
N ASP A 56 22.47 -31.02 1.04
CA ASP A 56 22.21 -31.91 2.19
C ASP A 56 20.82 -31.71 2.81
N VAL A 57 20.00 -30.86 2.19
CA VAL A 57 18.63 -30.55 2.63
C VAL A 57 17.61 -31.10 1.64
N LYS A 58 16.50 -31.62 2.15
CA LYS A 58 15.39 -32.14 1.35
C LYS A 58 14.51 -30.98 0.85
N ASN A 59 13.85 -31.15 -0.30
CA ASN A 59 13.06 -30.12 -0.97
C ASN A 59 11.91 -29.49 -0.14
N ASN A 60 11.51 -30.08 0.99
CA ASN A 60 10.34 -29.65 1.75
C ASN A 60 10.67 -28.82 3.01
N ASP A 61 11.95 -28.58 3.33
CA ASP A 61 12.30 -27.74 4.47
C ASP A 61 12.35 -26.27 4.04
N THR A 62 11.63 -25.40 4.74
CA THR A 62 11.64 -23.94 4.54
C THR A 62 13.02 -23.38 4.89
N LEU A 63 13.88 -23.37 3.88
CA LEU A 63 15.30 -23.05 4.05
C LEU A 63 15.55 -21.55 4.07
N THR A 64 16.22 -21.11 5.12
CA THR A 64 16.72 -19.75 5.23
C THR A 64 18.19 -19.63 4.80
N HIS A 65 19.04 -20.67 4.84
CA HIS A 65 20.48 -20.50 4.57
C HIS A 65 21.07 -21.47 3.53
N GLY A 66 22.19 -21.07 2.92
CA GLY A 66 22.93 -21.88 1.94
C GLY A 66 24.13 -21.15 1.32
N VAL A 67 24.68 -21.71 0.25
CA VAL A 67 25.82 -21.14 -0.48
C VAL A 67 25.35 -20.44 -1.75
N PHE A 68 25.68 -19.17 -1.87
CA PHE A 68 25.52 -18.36 -3.07
C PHE A 68 26.80 -18.43 -3.91
N HIS A 69 26.63 -18.70 -5.19
CA HIS A 69 27.70 -18.80 -6.18
C HIS A 69 27.61 -17.63 -7.14
N ALA A 70 28.64 -16.79 -7.20
CA ALA A 70 28.80 -15.82 -8.27
C ALA A 70 29.82 -16.36 -9.27
N ILE A 71 29.39 -16.53 -10.51
CA ILE A 71 30.17 -17.09 -11.62
C ILE A 71 30.28 -16.01 -12.70
N ASP A 72 31.50 -15.82 -13.20
CA ASP A 72 31.79 -15.06 -14.41
C ASP A 72 31.78 -16.05 -15.57
N SER A 73 30.77 -15.98 -16.43
CA SER A 73 30.62 -16.91 -17.56
C SER A 73 31.83 -16.87 -18.51
N THR A 74 32.58 -15.77 -18.54
CA THR A 74 33.80 -15.63 -19.34
C THR A 74 35.00 -16.33 -18.72
N SER A 75 34.88 -16.82 -17.49
CA SER A 75 35.94 -17.49 -16.71
C SER A 75 37.19 -16.64 -16.50
N LYS A 76 37.10 -15.31 -16.63
CA LYS A 76 38.22 -14.40 -16.35
C LYS A 76 38.42 -14.20 -14.85
N GLN A 77 37.35 -14.35 -14.07
CA GLN A 77 37.36 -14.28 -12.63
C GLN A 77 37.05 -15.64 -11.99
N PRO A 78 37.66 -15.98 -10.84
CA PRO A 78 37.31 -17.21 -10.12
C PRO A 78 35.89 -17.13 -9.57
N THR A 79 35.20 -18.28 -9.55
CA THR A 79 33.90 -18.44 -8.90
C THR A 79 33.98 -18.08 -7.43
N ILE A 80 33.02 -17.29 -6.96
CA ILE A 80 32.93 -16.85 -5.57
C ILE A 80 31.85 -17.64 -4.85
N HIS A 81 32.21 -18.24 -3.72
CA HIS A 81 31.30 -18.96 -2.83
C HIS A 81 31.08 -18.14 -1.57
N MET A 82 29.83 -17.77 -1.30
CA MET A 82 29.42 -16.95 -0.17
C MET A 82 28.37 -17.67 0.66
N TRP A 83 28.51 -17.67 1.98
CA TRP A 83 27.47 -18.18 2.87
C TRP A 83 26.40 -17.12 3.08
N LEU A 84 25.15 -17.45 2.76
CA LEU A 84 23.99 -16.62 3.06
C LEU A 84 23.24 -17.24 4.24
N GLN A 85 23.04 -16.45 5.30
CA GLN A 85 22.24 -16.88 6.44
C GLN A 85 20.73 -16.81 6.15
N TYR A 86 20.32 -16.01 5.16
CA TYR A 86 18.93 -15.80 4.71
C TYR A 86 18.90 -15.78 3.17
N THR A 87 18.04 -16.58 2.53
CA THR A 87 17.87 -16.67 1.07
C THR A 87 17.44 -15.34 0.47
N GLN A 88 16.66 -14.55 1.23
CA GLN A 88 16.27 -13.19 0.86
C GLN A 88 17.45 -12.25 0.62
N LEU A 89 18.64 -12.56 1.15
CA LEU A 89 19.87 -11.78 0.92
C LEU A 89 20.51 -12.06 -0.44
N GLY A 90 20.00 -13.03 -1.21
CA GLY A 90 20.52 -13.42 -2.52
C GLY A 90 20.54 -12.27 -3.53
N HIS A 91 19.49 -11.44 -3.53
CA HIS A 91 19.40 -10.28 -4.44
C HIS A 91 20.45 -9.20 -4.13
N MET A 92 20.72 -8.95 -2.84
CA MET A 92 21.79 -8.02 -2.45
C MET A 92 23.17 -8.54 -2.89
N ALA A 93 23.40 -9.85 -2.75
CA ALA A 93 24.64 -10.48 -3.18
C ALA A 93 24.81 -10.43 -4.71
N SER A 94 23.76 -10.72 -5.49
CA SER A 94 23.82 -10.67 -6.96
C SER A 94 24.15 -9.27 -7.47
N ASN A 95 23.48 -8.23 -6.96
CA ASN A 95 23.74 -6.85 -7.36
C ASN A 95 25.18 -6.41 -7.06
N HIS A 96 25.70 -6.78 -5.88
CA HIS A 96 27.10 -6.49 -5.51
C HIS A 96 28.11 -7.16 -6.45
N PHE A 97 27.88 -8.41 -6.85
CA PHE A 97 28.79 -9.13 -7.74
C PHE A 97 28.63 -8.75 -9.21
N ARG A 98 27.44 -8.30 -9.64
CA ARG A 98 27.24 -7.75 -10.99
C ARG A 98 28.08 -6.50 -11.21
N ALA A 99 28.16 -5.61 -10.22
CA ALA A 99 29.07 -4.45 -10.24
C ALA A 99 30.57 -4.84 -10.36
N LYS A 100 30.88 -6.13 -10.19
CA LYS A 100 32.21 -6.72 -10.34
C LYS A 100 32.32 -7.63 -11.58
N ASN A 101 31.42 -7.53 -12.54
CA ASN A 101 31.40 -8.32 -13.78
C ASN A 101 31.21 -9.83 -13.57
N TYR A 102 30.41 -10.23 -12.58
CA TYR A 102 29.83 -11.57 -12.51
C TYR A 102 28.43 -11.54 -13.15
N ASP A 103 28.08 -12.56 -13.92
CA ASP A 103 26.86 -12.58 -14.73
C ASP A 103 25.93 -13.77 -14.40
N THR A 104 26.44 -14.78 -13.71
CA THR A 104 25.72 -16.02 -13.43
C THR A 104 25.67 -16.26 -11.92
N PHE A 105 24.47 -16.41 -11.38
CA PHE A 105 24.25 -16.58 -9.94
C PHE A 105 23.50 -17.87 -9.64
N LEU A 106 24.07 -18.72 -8.79
CA LEU A 106 23.44 -19.97 -8.34
C LEU A 106 23.29 -19.98 -6.83
N PHE A 107 22.28 -20.68 -6.33
CA PHE A 107 22.12 -20.95 -4.89
C PHE A 107 22.05 -22.45 -4.61
N THR A 108 22.88 -22.93 -3.67
CA THR A 108 22.85 -24.31 -3.17
C THR A 108 22.41 -24.31 -1.70
N PRO A 109 21.22 -24.82 -1.36
CA PRO A 109 20.80 -24.90 0.03
C PRO A 109 21.68 -25.89 0.81
N TYR A 110 22.09 -25.50 2.02
CA TYR A 110 22.88 -26.34 2.92
C TYR A 110 22.44 -26.14 4.37
N SER A 111 22.41 -27.23 5.14
CA SER A 111 22.00 -27.18 6.55
C SER A 111 23.02 -26.49 7.46
N SER A 112 24.29 -26.45 7.05
CA SER A 112 25.33 -25.70 7.75
C SER A 112 26.54 -25.40 6.86
N ARG A 113 27.31 -24.39 7.26
CA ARG A 113 28.58 -24.02 6.61
C ARG A 113 29.62 -25.13 6.74
N GLU A 114 29.62 -25.83 7.86
CA GLU A 114 30.48 -26.96 8.15
C GLU A 114 30.19 -28.12 7.20
N ASN A 115 28.91 -28.38 6.91
CA ASN A 115 28.53 -29.42 5.96
C ASN A 115 28.97 -29.11 4.53
N TRP A 116 28.83 -27.85 4.08
CA TRP A 116 29.40 -27.43 2.79
C TRP A 116 30.91 -27.68 2.75
N THR A 117 31.64 -27.21 3.77
CA THR A 117 33.10 -27.33 3.83
C THR A 117 33.56 -28.79 3.86
N LYS A 118 32.78 -29.68 4.47
CA LYS A 118 33.03 -31.13 4.50
C LYS A 118 32.80 -31.80 3.15
N MET A 119 31.74 -31.41 2.42
CA MET A 119 31.41 -32.01 1.12
C MET A 119 32.26 -31.44 -0.02
N TYR A 120 32.66 -30.19 0.10
CA TYR A 120 33.36 -29.42 -0.93
C TYR A 120 34.61 -28.73 -0.36
N PRO A 121 35.63 -29.51 0.09
CA PRO A 121 36.81 -28.95 0.76
C PRO A 121 37.62 -27.99 -0.13
N ASP A 122 37.54 -28.16 -1.44
CA ASP A 122 38.24 -27.29 -2.41
C ASP A 122 37.50 -25.96 -2.68
N PHE A 123 36.23 -25.86 -2.30
CA PHE A 123 35.39 -24.69 -2.56
C PHE A 123 35.26 -23.82 -1.30
N LYS A 124 36.27 -22.98 -1.09
CA LYS A 124 36.35 -22.11 0.08
C LYS A 124 35.27 -21.02 0.06
N ILE A 125 34.48 -20.95 1.13
CA ILE A 125 33.60 -19.80 1.38
C ILE A 125 34.45 -18.58 1.70
N VAL A 126 34.43 -17.58 0.82
CA VAL A 126 35.27 -16.37 0.94
C VAL A 126 34.59 -15.22 1.67
N ALA A 127 33.26 -15.28 1.84
CA ALA A 127 32.48 -14.26 2.51
C ALA A 127 31.23 -14.86 3.17
N GLU A 128 30.67 -14.13 4.14
CA GLU A 128 29.44 -14.51 4.83
C GLU A 128 28.59 -13.26 5.06
N ILE A 129 27.31 -13.33 4.71
CA ILE A 129 26.33 -12.27 5.00
C ILE A 129 25.43 -12.75 6.15
N ARG A 130 25.45 -11.99 7.25
CA ARG A 130 24.60 -12.18 8.42
C ARG A 130 23.71 -10.96 8.61
N PRO A 131 22.43 -11.11 8.98
CA PRO A 131 21.69 -9.98 9.51
C PRO A 131 22.33 -9.53 10.81
N LYS A 132 22.22 -8.24 11.06
CA LYS A 132 22.78 -7.59 12.25
C LYS A 132 22.03 -8.12 13.49
N LYS A 133 22.59 -9.12 14.20
CA LYS A 133 22.07 -9.53 15.51
C LYS A 133 22.18 -8.36 16.49
N GLN A 134 21.11 -8.11 17.24
CA GLN A 134 21.12 -7.19 18.39
C GLN A 134 22.30 -7.55 19.31
N ALA A 135 23.16 -6.57 19.58
CA ALA A 135 24.28 -6.75 20.48
C ALA A 135 23.79 -7.06 21.91
N PRO A 136 24.52 -7.89 22.69
CA PRO A 136 24.21 -8.08 24.11
C PRO A 136 24.32 -6.74 24.87
N PRO A 137 23.55 -6.54 25.96
CA PRO A 137 23.46 -5.26 26.64
C PRO A 137 24.82 -4.85 27.20
N ALA A 138 25.32 -3.70 26.75
CA ALA A 138 26.53 -3.10 27.28
C ALA A 138 26.35 -2.73 28.76
N THR A 139 27.30 -3.14 29.58
CA THR A 139 27.43 -2.74 30.98
C THR A 139 27.55 -1.23 31.10
N LYS A 140 26.77 -0.66 32.02
CA LYS A 140 26.69 0.78 32.33
C LYS A 140 28.07 1.40 32.54
N LYS A 141 28.45 2.36 31.70
CA LYS A 141 29.44 3.40 32.01
C LYS A 141 28.71 4.65 32.48
N SER A 142 29.25 5.27 33.52
CA SER A 142 28.70 6.44 34.20
C SER A 142 28.77 7.70 33.34
N ASN A 143 27.67 8.46 33.36
CA ASN A 143 27.55 9.79 32.78
C ASN A 143 28.56 10.76 33.40
N ASN A 144 29.36 11.43 32.57
CA ASN A 144 29.92 12.73 32.90
C ASN A 144 30.30 13.47 31.60
N ASP A 145 29.32 14.06 30.91
CA ASP A 145 29.54 14.92 29.75
C ASP A 145 28.69 16.19 29.87
N GLN A 146 29.12 17.07 30.78
CA GLN A 146 28.66 18.46 30.88
C GLN A 146 29.72 19.44 30.30
N GLY A 147 30.82 18.95 29.71
CA GLY A 147 32.00 19.77 29.41
C GLY A 147 32.01 20.57 28.10
N ILE A 148 31.11 20.30 27.15
CA ILE A 148 31.28 20.79 25.78
C ILE A 148 30.58 22.15 25.54
N ILE A 149 29.51 22.47 26.26
CA ILE A 149 28.86 23.80 26.19
C ILE A 149 29.71 24.84 26.93
N ASP A 150 30.40 24.42 27.99
CA ASP A 150 31.31 25.28 28.75
C ASP A 150 32.54 25.68 27.91
N ASP A 151 33.05 24.78 27.05
CA ASP A 151 34.19 25.07 26.15
C ASP A 151 33.87 26.13 25.07
N PHE A 152 32.64 26.17 24.53
CA PHE A 152 32.26 27.17 23.53
C PHE A 152 32.08 28.57 24.16
N CYS A 153 31.50 28.62 25.35
CA CYS A 153 31.40 29.86 26.13
C CYS A 153 32.79 30.34 26.59
N ASP A 154 33.67 29.45 27.03
CA ASP A 154 35.03 29.82 27.44
C ASP A 154 35.85 30.36 26.27
N VAL A 155 35.69 29.86 25.04
CA VAL A 155 36.39 30.42 23.86
C VAL A 155 35.91 31.83 23.50
N ILE A 156 34.65 32.19 23.78
CA ILE A 156 34.12 33.54 23.53
C ILE A 156 34.48 34.50 24.68
N PHE A 157 34.45 34.02 25.93
CA PHE A 157 34.59 34.86 27.13
C PHE A 157 35.98 34.83 27.78
N THR A 158 36.92 34.01 27.32
CA THR A 158 38.33 34.10 27.75
C THR A 158 39.15 34.99 26.81
N GLY A 159 39.79 35.99 27.40
CA GLY A 159 40.61 36.98 26.71
C GLY A 159 40.56 38.34 27.40
N SER A 160 41.42 39.27 27.00
CA SER A 160 41.31 40.65 27.46
C SER A 160 39.97 41.26 27.01
N TYR A 161 39.47 42.27 27.73
CA TYR A 161 38.24 42.99 27.36
C TYR A 161 38.20 43.44 25.89
N LEU A 162 39.37 43.77 25.34
CA LEU A 162 39.52 44.13 23.93
C LEU A 162 39.25 42.96 22.97
N SER A 163 39.69 41.75 23.33
CA SER A 163 39.44 40.53 22.54
C SER A 163 37.96 40.16 22.52
N ILE A 164 37.27 40.27 23.67
CA ILE A 164 35.84 39.97 23.78
C ILE A 164 35.02 40.98 22.95
N ALA A 165 35.35 42.26 23.04
CA ALA A 165 34.69 43.30 22.25
C ALA A 165 34.84 43.09 20.74
N ILE A 166 36.03 42.72 20.26
CA ILE A 166 36.27 42.44 18.84
C ILE A 166 35.47 41.23 18.37
N LYS A 167 35.43 40.14 19.15
CA LYS A 167 34.64 38.93 18.81
C LYS A 167 33.14 39.23 18.72
N MET A 168 32.61 40.04 19.65
CA MET A 168 31.20 40.46 19.63
C MET A 168 30.86 41.35 18.42
N ILE A 169 31.74 42.28 18.06
CA ILE A 169 31.57 43.11 16.86
C ILE A 169 31.58 42.25 15.59
N LEU A 170 32.46 41.23 15.53
CA LEU A 170 32.53 40.31 14.40
C LEU A 170 31.26 39.46 14.25
N CYS A 171 30.72 38.93 15.36
CA CYS A 171 29.44 38.21 15.36
C CYS A 171 28.28 39.09 14.88
N ALA A 172 28.20 40.34 15.36
CA ALA A 172 27.17 41.28 14.93
C ALA A 172 27.29 41.64 13.44
N ALA A 173 28.51 41.79 12.93
CA ALA A 173 28.77 42.05 11.51
C ALA A 173 28.36 40.86 10.62
N ILE A 174 28.63 39.63 11.05
CA ILE A 174 28.25 38.41 10.32
C ILE A 174 26.72 38.30 10.24
N VAL A 175 26.02 38.49 11.36
CA VAL A 175 24.53 38.44 11.41
C VAL A 175 23.91 39.54 10.53
N SER A 176 24.50 40.74 10.55
CA SER A 176 24.02 41.86 9.72
C SER A 176 24.24 41.61 8.22
N PHE A 177 25.37 40.99 7.88
CA PHE A 177 25.70 40.64 6.49
C PHE A 177 24.77 39.56 5.93
N THR A 178 24.49 38.49 6.69
CA THR A 178 23.54 37.45 6.25
C THR A 178 22.13 38.00 6.10
N ALA A 179 21.67 38.88 7.00
CA ALA A 179 20.39 39.56 6.86
C ALA A 179 20.32 40.43 5.59
N ALA A 180 21.37 41.21 5.31
CA ALA A 180 21.44 42.06 4.12
C ALA A 180 21.46 41.26 2.80
N VAL A 181 22.19 40.14 2.77
CA VAL A 181 22.21 39.22 1.62
C VAL A 181 20.83 38.59 1.41
N GLY A 182 20.15 38.16 2.48
CA GLY A 182 18.79 37.63 2.40
C GLY A 182 17.79 38.64 1.83
N VAL A 183 17.87 39.90 2.26
CA VAL A 183 17.02 40.99 1.74
C VAL A 183 17.33 41.31 0.27
N HIS A 184 18.59 41.24 -0.14
CA HIS A 184 18.97 41.54 -1.53
C HIS A 184 18.52 40.44 -2.50
N ILE A 185 18.69 39.17 -2.12
CA ILE A 185 18.22 38.01 -2.91
C ILE A 185 16.68 38.03 -3.02
N GLY A 186 15.97 38.40 -1.95
CA GLY A 186 14.51 38.53 -1.98
C GLY A 186 14.01 39.62 -2.95
N ARG A 187 14.74 40.74 -3.08
CA ARG A 187 14.37 41.85 -3.97
C ARG A 187 14.63 41.59 -5.45
N GLU A 188 15.65 40.80 -5.79
CA GLU A 188 15.96 40.49 -7.19
C GLU A 188 14.90 39.53 -7.80
N TYR A 189 14.30 38.68 -6.96
CA TYR A 189 13.30 37.69 -7.35
C TYR A 189 11.95 38.31 -7.77
N GLU A 190 11.56 39.47 -7.25
CA GLU A 190 10.29 40.14 -7.59
C GLU A 190 10.28 40.83 -8.97
N SER A 191 11.43 40.98 -9.64
CA SER A 191 11.55 41.87 -10.81
C SER A 191 11.31 41.23 -12.18
N ARG A 192 11.04 39.92 -12.28
CA ARG A 192 10.79 39.23 -13.56
C ARG A 192 9.34 38.78 -13.68
N LYS A 193 8.49 39.64 -14.24
CA LYS A 193 7.14 39.26 -14.70
C LYS A 193 7.19 38.75 -16.14
N TYR A 194 6.99 37.45 -16.30
CA TYR A 194 6.56 36.84 -17.57
C TYR A 194 5.07 36.53 -17.48
N GLU A 195 4.38 36.53 -18.61
CA GLU A 195 2.97 36.14 -18.70
C GLU A 195 2.86 34.65 -18.31
N LEU A 196 2.20 34.40 -17.17
CA LEU A 196 2.12 33.08 -16.55
C LEU A 196 0.88 32.29 -17.02
N PRO A 197 0.99 30.96 -17.11
CA PRO A 197 -0.14 30.07 -17.35
C PRO A 197 -1.16 30.16 -16.19
N LYS A 198 -2.38 29.66 -16.45
CA LYS A 198 -3.56 29.77 -15.57
C LYS A 198 -3.23 29.49 -14.09
N GLU A 199 -3.32 30.53 -13.25
CA GLU A 199 -3.13 30.43 -11.80
C GLU A 199 -4.29 29.66 -11.14
N LYS A 200 -3.97 28.73 -10.25
CA LYS A 200 -4.90 28.26 -9.20
C LYS A 200 -4.51 28.94 -7.90
N SER A 201 -5.44 29.66 -7.26
CA SER A 201 -5.25 30.23 -5.93
C SER A 201 -5.91 29.33 -4.88
N TYR A 202 -5.18 28.96 -3.84
CA TYR A 202 -5.73 28.28 -2.67
C TYR A 202 -5.68 29.19 -1.46
N THR A 203 -6.82 29.37 -0.80
CA THR A 203 -6.91 30.09 0.47
C THR A 203 -6.97 29.09 1.62
N GLY A 204 -5.96 29.11 2.50
CA GLY A 204 -5.91 28.27 3.70
C GLY A 204 -5.95 29.12 4.97
N LYS A 205 -6.48 28.55 6.07
CA LYS A 205 -6.39 29.15 7.41
C LYS A 205 -5.36 28.35 8.21
N GLY A 206 -4.16 28.91 8.36
CA GLY A 206 -3.09 28.33 9.16
C GLY A 206 -3.05 28.92 10.56
N TRP A 207 -2.19 28.37 11.42
CA TRP A 207 -1.97 28.89 12.78
C TRP A 207 -1.48 30.35 12.81
N LEU A 208 -0.87 30.84 11.71
CA LEU A 208 -0.42 32.23 11.55
C LEU A 208 -1.46 33.15 10.86
N GLY A 209 -2.67 32.66 10.58
CA GLY A 209 -3.73 33.43 9.90
C GLY A 209 -4.14 32.86 8.54
N GLN A 210 -4.96 33.61 7.81
CA GLN A 210 -5.30 33.27 6.42
C GLN A 210 -4.08 33.50 5.53
N TYR A 211 -3.72 32.50 4.74
CA TYR A 211 -2.70 32.60 3.72
C TYR A 211 -3.31 32.26 2.35
N GLU A 212 -2.89 32.99 1.33
CA GLU A 212 -3.20 32.68 -0.07
C GLU A 212 -1.95 32.09 -0.71
N GLN A 213 -2.02 30.81 -1.05
CA GLN A 213 -0.96 30.13 -1.80
C GLN A 213 -1.35 30.14 -3.27
N LYS A 214 -0.57 30.85 -4.08
CA LYS A 214 -0.69 30.84 -5.53
C LYS A 214 0.13 29.70 -6.10
N CYS A 215 -0.54 28.80 -6.80
CA CYS A 215 0.09 27.68 -7.47
C CYS A 215 0.34 28.03 -8.93
N VAL A 216 1.62 28.10 -9.30
CA VAL A 216 2.06 28.12 -10.69
C VAL A 216 2.37 26.68 -11.07
N ALA A 217 1.55 26.10 -11.96
CA ALA A 217 1.84 24.77 -12.49
C ALA A 217 3.21 24.81 -13.17
N THR A 218 4.08 23.86 -12.82
CA THR A 218 5.37 23.72 -13.50
C THR A 218 5.15 23.00 -14.83
N ASP A 219 5.77 23.48 -15.92
CA ASP A 219 5.67 22.87 -17.26
C ASP A 219 6.25 21.44 -17.32
N ASN A 220 6.92 20.99 -16.25
CA ASN A 220 7.58 19.69 -16.15
C ASN A 220 6.89 18.75 -15.13
N LYS A 221 5.59 18.92 -14.86
CA LYS A 221 4.86 18.00 -13.97
C LYS A 221 4.93 16.57 -14.53
N GLU A 222 5.62 15.69 -13.80
CA GLU A 222 5.63 14.26 -14.09
C GLU A 222 4.22 13.71 -13.83
N LEU A 223 3.58 13.23 -14.89
CA LEU A 223 2.23 12.66 -14.83
C LEU A 223 2.26 11.35 -14.06
N GLY A 224 1.30 11.18 -13.14
CA GLY A 224 1.02 9.88 -12.54
C GLY A 224 0.46 8.90 -13.57
N LEU A 225 0.37 7.63 -13.19
CA LEU A 225 -0.17 6.61 -14.09
C LEU A 225 -1.65 6.88 -14.40
N ARG A 226 -2.38 7.46 -13.45
CA ARG A 226 -3.77 7.89 -13.63
C ARG A 226 -3.93 8.88 -14.79
N GLU A 227 -3.06 9.88 -14.89
CA GLU A 227 -3.11 10.85 -15.99
C GLU A 227 -2.60 10.25 -17.29
N LYS A 228 -1.55 9.41 -17.26
CA LYS A 228 -1.04 8.70 -18.44
C LYS A 228 -2.12 7.81 -19.07
N THR A 229 -2.86 7.06 -18.25
CA THR A 229 -3.93 6.17 -18.70
C THR A 229 -5.13 6.94 -19.25
N ALA A 230 -5.50 8.08 -18.62
CA ALA A 230 -6.51 8.98 -19.18
C ALA A 230 -6.15 9.47 -20.60
N LEU A 231 -4.87 9.72 -20.87
CA LEU A 231 -4.39 10.08 -22.21
C LEU A 231 -4.41 8.91 -23.20
N LEU A 232 -4.13 7.69 -22.74
CA LEU A 232 -4.09 6.49 -23.58
C LEU A 232 -5.49 6.05 -24.07
N PHE A 233 -6.52 6.22 -23.25
CA PHE A 233 -7.86 5.65 -23.54
C PHE A 233 -8.82 6.63 -24.23
N GLY A 234 -8.50 7.92 -24.26
CA GLY A 234 -9.25 8.93 -25.03
C GLY A 234 -10.58 9.37 -24.39
N GLU A 235 -11.33 10.21 -25.12
CA GLU A 235 -12.50 10.94 -24.59
C GLU A 235 -13.85 10.26 -24.85
N SER A 236 -13.92 9.22 -25.69
CA SER A 236 -15.18 8.53 -26.00
C SER A 236 -15.51 7.50 -24.93
N LYS A 237 -15.96 7.96 -23.76
CA LYS A 237 -16.38 7.10 -22.67
C LYS A 237 -17.89 6.90 -22.72
N LYS A 238 -18.34 5.64 -22.75
CA LYS A 238 -19.71 5.33 -22.37
C LYS A 238 -19.93 5.82 -20.93
N SER A 239 -21.16 6.14 -20.56
CA SER A 239 -21.44 6.50 -19.16
C SER A 239 -21.28 5.27 -18.26
N ASP A 240 -21.03 5.47 -16.96
CA ASP A 240 -20.94 4.37 -16.00
C ASP A 240 -22.22 3.53 -15.99
N GLU A 241 -23.38 4.15 -16.23
CA GLU A 241 -24.68 3.47 -16.37
C GLU A 241 -24.75 2.60 -17.63
N GLU A 242 -24.24 3.09 -18.76
CA GLU A 242 -24.15 2.30 -20.00
C GLU A 242 -23.21 1.09 -19.82
N HIS A 243 -22.12 1.25 -19.06
CA HIS A 243 -21.26 0.11 -18.69
C HIS A 243 -21.96 -0.87 -17.76
N ALA A 244 -22.70 -0.39 -16.75
CA ALA A 244 -23.48 -1.25 -15.87
C ALA A 244 -24.51 -2.08 -16.65
N GLU A 245 -25.28 -1.45 -17.52
CA GLU A 245 -26.26 -2.15 -18.34
C GLU A 245 -25.59 -3.21 -19.24
N ALA A 246 -24.45 -2.87 -19.85
CA ALA A 246 -23.68 -3.81 -20.66
C ALA A 246 -23.14 -5.00 -19.84
N LEU A 247 -22.63 -4.74 -18.63
CA LEU A 247 -22.13 -5.77 -17.71
C LEU A 247 -23.24 -6.72 -17.25
N ILE A 248 -24.39 -6.17 -16.82
CA ILE A 248 -25.54 -6.96 -16.37
C ILE A 248 -26.11 -7.78 -17.53
N SER A 249 -26.29 -7.17 -18.70
CA SER A 249 -26.78 -7.87 -19.90
C SER A 249 -25.85 -9.02 -20.32
N TRP A 250 -24.54 -8.79 -20.21
CA TRP A 250 -23.56 -9.83 -20.49
C TRP A 250 -23.62 -10.97 -19.46
N LEU A 251 -23.73 -10.64 -18.17
CA LEU A 251 -23.89 -11.62 -17.09
C LEU A 251 -25.12 -12.52 -17.32
N GLU A 252 -26.27 -11.94 -17.60
CA GLU A 252 -27.50 -12.70 -17.85
C GLU A 252 -27.40 -13.57 -19.10
N LYS A 253 -26.77 -13.05 -20.16
CA LYS A 253 -26.54 -13.79 -21.42
C LYS A 253 -25.66 -15.02 -21.21
N GLU A 254 -24.66 -14.95 -20.34
CA GLU A 254 -23.77 -16.07 -20.00
C GLU A 254 -24.40 -17.04 -18.98
N GLY A 255 -25.67 -16.85 -18.61
CA GLY A 255 -26.41 -17.71 -17.68
C GLY A 255 -26.22 -17.34 -16.20
N GLY A 256 -25.65 -16.18 -15.93
CA GLY A 256 -25.54 -15.62 -14.59
C GLY A 256 -26.87 -15.08 -14.06
N TYR A 257 -26.83 -14.60 -12.83
CA TYR A 257 -27.98 -14.02 -12.14
C TYR A 257 -27.62 -12.68 -11.53
N PHE A 258 -28.42 -11.66 -11.82
CA PHE A 258 -28.39 -10.36 -11.19
C PHE A 258 -29.76 -10.10 -10.55
N HIS A 259 -29.79 -9.92 -9.24
CA HIS A 259 -31.07 -9.83 -8.53
C HIS A 259 -31.89 -8.60 -8.98
N PRO A 260 -33.21 -8.73 -9.25
CA PRO A 260 -34.01 -7.66 -9.86
C PRO A 260 -34.15 -6.39 -8.99
N ASN A 261 -33.96 -6.53 -7.67
CA ASN A 261 -33.91 -5.38 -6.76
C ASN A 261 -32.51 -4.74 -6.66
N LEU A 262 -31.53 -5.14 -7.45
CA LEU A 262 -30.24 -4.47 -7.52
C LEU A 262 -30.20 -3.44 -8.65
N GLN A 263 -29.36 -2.44 -8.49
CA GLN A 263 -28.97 -1.50 -9.52
C GLN A 263 -27.53 -1.09 -9.32
N MET A 264 -26.82 -0.81 -10.41
CA MET A 264 -25.49 -0.19 -10.36
C MET A 264 -25.67 1.28 -10.74
N ARG A 265 -25.23 2.19 -9.87
CA ARG A 265 -25.39 3.63 -10.06
C ARG A 265 -24.39 4.42 -9.22
N ARG A 266 -24.32 5.72 -9.49
CA ARG A 266 -23.66 6.68 -8.60
C ARG A 266 -24.42 6.89 -7.29
N VAL A 267 -23.69 7.16 -6.21
CA VAL A 267 -24.25 7.55 -4.90
C VAL A 267 -25.11 8.80 -5.06
N ASP A 268 -24.55 9.81 -5.70
CA ASP A 268 -25.24 11.02 -6.13
C ASP A 268 -25.34 11.04 -7.67
N PRO A 269 -26.50 10.70 -8.24
CA PRO A 269 -26.68 10.71 -9.70
C PRO A 269 -26.44 12.06 -10.37
N SER A 270 -26.44 13.17 -9.62
CA SER A 270 -26.20 14.52 -10.14
C SER A 270 -24.71 14.89 -10.17
N ASP A 271 -23.88 14.16 -9.43
CA ASP A 271 -22.44 14.37 -9.37
C ASP A 271 -21.71 13.24 -10.13
N PRO A 272 -21.16 13.52 -11.33
CA PRO A 272 -20.43 12.52 -12.12
C PRO A 272 -19.10 12.11 -11.48
N THR A 273 -18.65 12.79 -10.44
CA THR A 273 -17.47 12.40 -9.65
C THR A 273 -17.83 11.54 -8.44
N SER A 274 -19.13 11.44 -8.12
CA SER A 274 -19.57 10.64 -6.98
C SER A 274 -19.35 9.16 -7.23
N PHE A 275 -19.13 8.46 -6.13
CA PHE A 275 -18.79 7.05 -6.11
C PHE A 275 -19.82 6.20 -6.85
N PHE A 276 -19.35 5.30 -7.72
CA PHE A 276 -20.18 4.34 -8.44
C PHE A 276 -20.17 2.99 -7.72
N GLY A 277 -21.34 2.41 -7.48
CA GLY A 277 -21.46 1.14 -6.78
C GLY A 277 -22.79 0.45 -7.01
N MET A 278 -23.00 -0.64 -6.26
CA MET A 278 -24.21 -1.45 -6.33
C MET A 278 -25.15 -1.12 -5.16
N PHE A 279 -26.43 -0.91 -5.46
CA PHE A 279 -27.46 -0.48 -4.50
C PHE A 279 -28.72 -1.31 -4.63
N VAL A 280 -29.46 -1.38 -3.53
CA VAL A 280 -30.76 -2.05 -3.45
C VAL A 280 -31.89 -1.08 -3.78
N ASN A 281 -32.82 -1.47 -4.64
CA ASN A 281 -34.06 -0.75 -4.96
C ASN A 281 -35.17 -1.04 -3.95
N ASP A 282 -35.30 -2.30 -3.55
CA ASP A 282 -36.29 -2.76 -2.58
C ASP A 282 -35.68 -3.85 -1.70
N SER A 283 -36.17 -4.00 -0.47
CA SER A 283 -35.54 -4.83 0.55
C SER A 283 -35.22 -6.25 0.08
N ILE A 284 -34.07 -6.77 0.48
CA ILE A 284 -33.61 -8.13 0.20
C ILE A 284 -33.45 -8.88 1.54
N PRO A 285 -34.24 -9.94 1.78
CA PRO A 285 -34.09 -10.83 2.92
C PRO A 285 -32.71 -11.47 3.06
N LYS A 286 -32.28 -11.69 4.30
CA LYS A 286 -31.10 -12.51 4.61
C LYS A 286 -31.16 -13.88 3.93
N GLY A 287 -30.05 -14.30 3.35
CA GLY A 287 -29.83 -15.61 2.73
C GLY A 287 -30.29 -15.68 1.28
N GLU A 288 -30.90 -14.63 0.74
CA GLU A 288 -31.28 -14.57 -0.66
C GLU A 288 -30.03 -14.44 -1.54
N VAL A 289 -29.99 -15.20 -2.64
CA VAL A 289 -28.96 -15.06 -3.68
C VAL A 289 -29.18 -13.73 -4.37
N ILE A 290 -28.14 -12.89 -4.41
CA ILE A 290 -28.19 -11.57 -5.03
C ILE A 290 -27.39 -11.50 -6.34
N LEU A 291 -26.39 -12.37 -6.48
CA LEU A 291 -25.53 -12.44 -7.66
C LEU A 291 -25.08 -13.89 -7.88
N ARG A 292 -25.02 -14.34 -9.13
CA ARG A 292 -24.35 -15.58 -9.53
C ARG A 292 -23.52 -15.32 -10.77
N ILE A 293 -22.19 -15.48 -10.69
CA ILE A 293 -21.26 -15.27 -11.79
C ILE A 293 -20.80 -16.64 -12.34
N PRO A 294 -21.18 -16.98 -13.57
CA PRO A 294 -20.69 -18.17 -14.28
C PRO A 294 -19.18 -18.24 -14.31
N ARG A 295 -18.60 -19.43 -14.10
CA ARG A 295 -17.13 -19.58 -14.07
C ARG A 295 -16.43 -19.17 -15.37
N ASN A 296 -17.08 -19.33 -16.53
CA ASN A 296 -16.52 -18.93 -17.81
C ASN A 296 -16.37 -17.40 -17.98
N MET A 297 -16.96 -16.59 -17.09
CA MET A 297 -16.81 -15.13 -17.07
C MET A 297 -15.66 -14.65 -16.19
N VAL A 298 -15.11 -15.49 -15.31
CA VAL A 298 -13.97 -15.13 -14.48
C VAL A 298 -12.74 -14.97 -15.38
N LEU A 299 -11.97 -13.91 -15.15
CA LEU A 299 -10.69 -13.68 -15.82
C LEU A 299 -9.58 -14.02 -14.82
N ASP A 300 -8.90 -15.14 -15.08
CA ASP A 300 -7.84 -15.72 -14.26
C ASP A 300 -6.57 -15.99 -15.10
N SER A 301 -5.59 -16.72 -14.57
CA SER A 301 -4.40 -17.08 -15.33
C SER A 301 -4.73 -18.03 -16.49
N THR A 302 -4.18 -17.78 -17.67
CA THR A 302 -4.29 -18.73 -18.81
C THR A 302 -3.40 -19.95 -18.67
N GLU A 303 -2.42 -19.88 -17.76
CA GLU A 303 -1.45 -20.92 -17.48
C GLU A 303 -1.76 -21.55 -16.11
N GLU A 304 -1.58 -22.86 -16.00
CA GLU A 304 -1.47 -23.55 -14.72
C GLU A 304 -0.15 -23.09 -14.07
N ASP A 305 -0.19 -21.93 -13.43
CA ASP A 305 0.94 -21.39 -12.70
C ASP A 305 0.96 -22.02 -11.31
N PRO A 306 1.91 -22.94 -11.01
CA PRO A 306 1.94 -23.61 -9.71
C PRO A 306 2.34 -22.66 -8.58
N ASP A 307 2.92 -21.50 -8.92
CA ASP A 307 3.34 -20.49 -7.96
C ASP A 307 2.37 -19.30 -8.06
N ILE A 308 1.49 -19.18 -7.06
CA ILE A 308 0.71 -17.95 -6.87
C ILE A 308 1.71 -16.87 -6.45
N ASP A 309 2.31 -16.21 -7.44
CA ASP A 309 3.13 -15.02 -7.23
C ASP A 309 2.27 -13.96 -6.51
N SER A 310 2.88 -13.17 -5.62
CA SER A 310 2.18 -12.14 -4.84
C SER A 310 1.45 -11.10 -5.69
N MET A 311 1.82 -10.95 -6.97
CA MET A 311 1.18 -10.06 -7.94
C MET A 311 0.18 -10.74 -8.88
N ALA A 312 0.07 -12.08 -8.86
CA ALA A 312 -0.66 -12.85 -9.86
C ALA A 312 -0.23 -12.48 -11.30
N CYS A 313 1.08 -12.51 -11.58
CA CYS A 313 1.69 -12.07 -12.84
C CYS A 313 0.98 -12.66 -14.09
N SER A 314 0.58 -13.93 -14.01
CA SER A 314 -0.11 -14.63 -15.10
C SER A 314 -1.52 -14.07 -15.36
N THR A 315 -2.25 -13.66 -14.33
CA THR A 315 -3.54 -12.93 -14.48
C THR A 315 -3.32 -11.53 -15.06
N VAL A 316 -2.26 -10.82 -14.64
CA VAL A 316 -1.90 -9.51 -15.22
C VAL A 316 -1.66 -9.64 -16.71
N ARG A 317 -0.88 -10.63 -17.16
CA ARG A 317 -0.61 -10.87 -18.58
C ARG A 317 -1.88 -11.20 -19.36
N ASN A 318 -2.75 -12.05 -18.81
CA ASN A 318 -4.04 -12.32 -19.45
C ASN A 318 -4.87 -11.02 -19.58
N LEU A 319 -4.96 -10.22 -18.52
CA LEU A 319 -5.67 -8.94 -18.57
C LEU A 319 -5.06 -8.02 -19.65
N ILE A 320 -3.74 -7.89 -19.74
CA ILE A 320 -3.06 -7.09 -20.79
C ILE A 320 -3.53 -7.51 -22.18
N ASP A 321 -3.57 -8.81 -22.45
CA ASP A 321 -4.02 -9.34 -23.74
C ASP A 321 -5.50 -9.01 -23.99
N GLN A 322 -6.36 -9.14 -22.98
CA GLN A 322 -7.77 -8.77 -23.11
C GLN A 322 -7.97 -7.26 -23.32
N LEU A 323 -7.19 -6.41 -22.64
CA LEU A 323 -7.23 -4.95 -22.81
C LEU A 323 -6.79 -4.53 -24.23
N LYS A 324 -5.81 -5.24 -24.82
CA LYS A 324 -5.36 -5.01 -26.21
C LYS A 324 -6.44 -5.37 -27.24
N LEU A 325 -7.25 -6.40 -26.96
CA LEU A 325 -8.36 -6.83 -27.82
C LEU A 325 -9.58 -5.88 -27.77
N LYS A 326 -9.81 -5.19 -26.64
CA LYS A 326 -10.96 -4.29 -26.45
C LYS A 326 -12.29 -4.96 -26.81
N ASP A 327 -13.00 -4.44 -27.81
CA ASP A 327 -14.29 -4.96 -28.31
C ASP A 327 -14.19 -6.38 -28.89
N ASP A 328 -12.99 -6.81 -29.30
CA ASP A 328 -12.76 -8.17 -29.80
C ASP A 328 -12.53 -9.19 -28.66
N SER A 329 -12.40 -8.72 -27.41
CA SER A 329 -12.26 -9.61 -26.26
C SER A 329 -13.56 -10.35 -25.96
N LYS A 330 -13.48 -11.63 -25.56
CA LYS A 330 -14.65 -12.34 -25.00
C LYS A 330 -15.15 -11.69 -23.69
N TYR A 331 -14.30 -10.88 -23.06
CA TYR A 331 -14.60 -10.09 -21.87
C TYR A 331 -14.89 -8.60 -22.21
N ALA A 332 -15.19 -8.27 -23.48
CA ALA A 332 -15.31 -6.88 -23.94
C ALA A 332 -16.15 -5.96 -23.03
N PRO A 333 -17.35 -6.36 -22.53
CA PRO A 333 -18.12 -5.52 -21.61
C PRO A 333 -17.34 -5.13 -20.33
N TYR A 334 -16.58 -6.07 -19.78
CA TYR A 334 -15.77 -5.87 -18.59
C TYR A 334 -14.47 -5.10 -18.87
N VAL A 335 -13.75 -5.48 -19.93
CA VAL A 335 -12.55 -4.76 -20.38
C VAL A 335 -12.84 -3.28 -20.64
N ASN A 336 -13.93 -2.99 -21.35
CA ASN A 336 -14.32 -1.62 -21.64
C ASN A 336 -14.74 -0.87 -20.37
N TYR A 337 -15.44 -1.54 -19.44
CA TYR A 337 -15.74 -0.95 -18.12
C TYR A 337 -14.47 -0.55 -17.36
N LEU A 338 -13.45 -1.42 -17.33
CA LEU A 338 -12.18 -1.11 -16.69
C LEU A 338 -11.52 0.12 -17.33
N LEU A 339 -11.32 0.10 -18.65
CA LEU A 339 -10.65 1.17 -19.40
C LEU A 339 -11.33 2.54 -19.24
N ASP A 340 -12.65 2.56 -19.27
CA ASP A 340 -13.40 3.81 -19.29
C ASP A 340 -13.63 4.38 -17.88
N THR A 341 -13.86 3.51 -16.88
CA THR A 341 -14.37 3.92 -15.56
C THR A 341 -13.41 3.68 -14.39
N GLN A 342 -12.38 2.84 -14.55
CA GLN A 342 -11.51 2.41 -13.44
C GLN A 342 -10.10 2.97 -13.59
N PRO A 343 -9.84 4.24 -13.19
CA PRO A 343 -8.47 4.74 -13.08
C PRO A 343 -7.74 4.05 -11.92
N PRO A 344 -6.42 3.82 -12.04
CA PRO A 344 -5.66 3.28 -10.93
C PRO A 344 -5.57 4.35 -9.82
N GLY A 345 -6.01 3.97 -8.62
CA GLY A 345 -6.19 4.88 -7.49
C GLY A 345 -5.23 4.62 -6.34
N CYS A 346 -4.59 3.45 -6.31
CA CYS A 346 -3.68 3.08 -5.24
C CYS A 346 -2.40 3.94 -5.24
N PRO A 347 -1.73 4.11 -4.10
CA PRO A 347 -0.55 4.96 -4.00
C PRO A 347 0.58 4.60 -4.99
N SER A 348 0.67 3.34 -5.43
CA SER A 348 1.63 2.93 -6.47
C SER A 348 1.40 3.66 -7.80
N ALA A 349 0.16 4.07 -8.10
CA ALA A 349 -0.22 4.81 -9.31
C ALA A 349 0.02 6.33 -9.21
N TRP A 350 0.24 6.85 -8.00
CA TRP A 350 0.30 8.28 -7.76
C TRP A 350 1.48 8.93 -8.46
N SER A 351 1.31 10.23 -8.73
CA SER A 351 2.37 11.13 -9.19
C SER A 351 3.56 11.08 -8.23
N LYS A 352 4.74 11.43 -8.73
CA LYS A 352 5.94 11.52 -7.90
C LYS A 352 5.72 12.48 -6.72
N ALA A 353 5.06 13.62 -6.95
CA ALA A 353 4.75 14.59 -5.90
C ALA A 353 3.81 14.00 -4.83
N GLY A 354 2.77 13.25 -5.24
CA GLY A 354 1.87 12.57 -4.31
C GLY A 354 2.57 11.49 -3.47
N LYS A 355 3.43 10.69 -4.10
CA LYS A 355 4.27 9.70 -3.40
C LYS A 355 5.20 10.36 -2.39
N ASP A 356 5.90 11.43 -2.80
CA ASP A 356 6.82 12.17 -1.93
C ASP A 356 6.08 12.77 -0.73
N LEU A 357 4.92 13.41 -0.95
CA LEU A 357 4.06 13.92 0.13
C LEU A 357 3.66 12.79 1.10
N PHE A 358 3.21 11.66 0.58
CA PHE A 358 2.75 10.54 1.41
C PHE A 358 3.88 9.92 2.22
N ILE A 359 5.09 9.78 1.65
CA ILE A 359 6.30 9.37 2.39
C ILE A 359 6.58 10.37 3.50
N GLU A 360 6.55 11.67 3.19
CA GLU A 360 6.88 12.72 4.17
C GLU A 360 6.00 12.63 5.42
N ILE A 361 4.72 12.33 5.21
CA ILE A 361 3.70 12.18 6.24
C ILE A 361 3.87 10.88 7.03
N THR A 362 4.08 9.75 6.34
CA THR A 362 4.05 8.40 6.95
C THR A 362 5.42 7.94 7.47
N THR A 363 6.48 8.53 6.96
CA THR A 363 7.88 8.20 7.28
C THR A 363 8.59 9.48 7.72
N PRO A 364 8.60 9.80 9.02
CA PRO A 364 9.18 11.05 9.50
C PRO A 364 10.62 11.21 9.04
N SER A 365 10.90 12.39 8.46
CA SER A 365 12.16 12.72 7.80
C SER A 365 13.39 12.68 8.72
N ASP A 366 13.22 12.55 10.03
CA ASP A 366 14.33 12.39 10.99
C ASP A 366 15.07 11.06 10.84
N SER A 367 14.47 10.07 10.18
CA SER A 367 15.15 8.82 9.80
C SER A 367 16.11 9.00 8.62
N PHE A 368 15.95 10.07 7.82
CA PHE A 368 16.62 10.20 6.52
C PHE A 368 17.17 11.60 6.18
N SER A 369 16.95 12.65 6.97
CA SER A 369 17.11 14.01 6.43
C SER A 369 18.01 14.96 7.18
N TRP A 370 18.10 15.03 8.51
CA TRP A 370 19.07 16.00 9.05
C TRP A 370 20.52 15.50 8.89
N VAL A 371 20.80 14.20 9.06
CA VAL A 371 22.13 13.65 8.76
C VAL A 371 22.41 13.73 7.27
N ASP A 372 21.52 13.33 6.37
CA ASP A 372 21.82 13.36 4.93
C ASP A 372 21.73 14.76 4.30
N LYS A 373 20.94 15.69 4.84
CA LYS A 373 20.92 17.11 4.40
C LYS A 373 22.05 17.93 5.00
N LEU A 374 22.49 17.65 6.23
CA LEU A 374 23.61 18.36 6.86
C LEU A 374 24.96 17.69 6.63
N SER A 375 25.01 16.38 6.33
CA SER A 375 26.25 15.72 5.93
C SER A 375 26.54 16.07 4.48
N PRO A 376 27.68 16.71 4.18
CA PRO A 376 28.14 16.81 2.81
C PRO A 376 28.11 15.44 2.13
N PRO A 377 27.70 15.36 0.85
CA PRO A 377 27.57 14.09 0.12
C PRO A 377 28.86 13.24 0.09
N GLN A 378 30.02 13.84 0.38
CA GLN A 378 31.31 13.14 0.53
C GLN A 378 31.54 12.45 1.89
N TRP A 379 30.61 12.51 2.85
CA TRP A 379 30.78 11.84 4.13
C TRP A 379 30.65 10.32 3.96
N SER A 380 31.63 9.58 4.48
CA SER A 380 31.55 8.12 4.54
C SER A 380 30.46 7.67 5.50
N GLU A 381 29.98 6.43 5.34
CA GLU A 381 29.04 5.84 6.29
C GLU A 381 29.55 5.88 7.74
N ALA A 382 30.88 5.79 7.94
CA ALA A 382 31.46 5.96 9.27
C ALA A 382 31.24 7.38 9.83
N GLY A 383 31.33 8.42 8.99
CA GLY A 383 31.05 9.81 9.37
C GLY A 383 29.58 10.05 9.70
N LYS A 384 28.67 9.50 8.88
CA LYS A 384 27.22 9.55 9.16
C LYS A 384 26.88 8.85 10.48
N ASN A 385 27.45 7.68 10.73
CA ASN A 385 27.29 6.94 11.99
C ASN A 385 27.91 7.68 13.19
N PHE A 386 29.03 8.39 13.01
CA PHE A 386 29.62 9.21 14.05
C PHE A 386 28.74 10.41 14.42
N LEU A 387 28.26 11.18 13.43
CA LEU A 387 27.36 12.31 13.66
C LEU A 387 26.11 11.87 14.42
N SER A 388 25.56 10.74 13.98
CA SER A 388 24.44 10.04 14.59
C SER A 388 24.69 9.68 16.06
N SER A 389 25.90 9.24 16.40
CA SER A 389 26.26 8.93 17.79
C SER A 389 26.46 10.18 18.66
N VAL A 390 26.98 11.27 18.08
CA VAL A 390 27.33 12.50 18.79
C VAL A 390 26.11 13.38 19.06
N THR A 391 25.17 13.44 18.12
CA THR A 391 23.92 14.20 18.31
C THR A 391 22.90 13.45 19.15
N GLY A 392 23.19 12.20 19.51
CA GLY A 392 22.24 11.31 20.17
C GLY A 392 21.04 11.06 19.27
N GLN A 393 21.24 10.25 18.22
CA GLN A 393 20.21 9.92 17.23
C GLN A 393 18.81 9.90 17.84
N PRO A 394 17.83 10.59 17.21
CA PRO A 394 16.46 10.46 17.63
C PRO A 394 16.12 8.96 17.68
N LYS A 395 15.48 8.54 18.77
CA LYS A 395 15.02 7.16 18.97
C LYS A 395 14.40 6.65 17.67
N LYS A 396 14.71 5.41 17.28
CA LYS A 396 14.19 4.72 16.08
C LYS A 396 12.76 5.21 15.82
N VAL A 397 12.62 6.01 14.77
CA VAL A 397 11.33 6.56 14.36
C VAL A 397 10.42 5.38 14.08
N VAL A 398 9.21 5.43 14.63
CA VAL A 398 8.20 4.42 14.36
C VAL A 398 7.61 4.73 12.99
N ASN A 399 7.73 3.79 12.06
CA ASN A 399 7.09 3.92 10.75
C ASN A 399 5.58 3.84 10.93
N LEU A 400 4.85 4.79 10.35
CA LEU A 400 3.40 4.72 10.31
C LEU A 400 2.99 3.73 9.21
N PRO A 401 1.90 2.96 9.39
CA PRO A 401 1.33 2.19 8.31
C PRO A 401 0.88 3.11 7.15
N PRO A 402 0.69 2.58 5.92
CA PRO A 402 1.08 1.23 5.51
C PRO A 402 2.59 1.06 5.38
N HIS A 403 3.07 -0.16 5.66
CA HIS A 403 4.44 -0.54 5.33
C HIS A 403 4.59 -0.69 3.81
N GLY A 404 5.59 -0.02 3.24
CA GLY A 404 5.87 -0.07 1.80
C GLY A 404 4.68 0.40 0.97
N PRO A 405 4.37 1.71 0.93
CA PRO A 405 3.14 2.20 0.27
C PRO A 405 3.10 2.06 -1.25
N PHE A 406 4.22 1.80 -1.93
CA PHE A 406 4.31 1.79 -3.40
C PHE A 406 4.97 0.54 -4.02
N PRO A 407 4.71 -0.69 -3.54
CA PRO A 407 5.54 -1.84 -3.92
C PRO A 407 5.18 -2.35 -5.32
N TRP A 408 3.95 -2.13 -5.79
CA TRP A 408 3.36 -2.92 -6.87
C TRP A 408 3.96 -2.66 -8.25
N ILE A 409 4.25 -1.42 -8.64
CA ILE A 409 4.89 -1.19 -9.95
C ILE A 409 6.31 -1.75 -9.98
N ASN A 410 7.07 -1.62 -8.88
CA ASN A 410 8.40 -2.19 -8.82
C ASN A 410 8.35 -3.72 -8.85
N GLU A 411 7.39 -4.34 -8.16
CA GLU A 411 7.22 -5.78 -8.17
C GLU A 411 6.75 -6.29 -9.55
N TRP A 412 5.97 -5.52 -10.32
CA TRP A 412 5.65 -5.83 -11.71
C TRP A 412 6.92 -5.91 -12.56
N HIS A 413 7.78 -4.89 -12.48
CA HIS A 413 9.02 -4.84 -13.26
C HIS A 413 10.06 -5.87 -12.80
N GLU A 414 10.22 -6.05 -11.49
CA GLU A 414 11.29 -6.87 -10.92
C GLU A 414 10.91 -8.35 -10.78
N SER A 415 9.68 -8.65 -10.39
CA SER A 415 9.23 -10.03 -10.12
C SER A 415 8.49 -10.65 -11.30
N CYS A 416 7.71 -9.86 -12.04
CA CYS A 416 6.95 -10.36 -13.19
C CYS A 416 7.65 -10.15 -14.55
N ASP A 417 8.89 -9.64 -14.57
CA ASP A 417 9.59 -9.20 -15.79
C ASP A 417 8.70 -8.28 -16.66
N GLY A 418 7.89 -7.44 -16.01
CA GLY A 418 6.97 -6.51 -16.63
C GLY A 418 7.68 -5.35 -17.32
N SER A 419 7.07 -4.78 -18.36
CA SER A 419 7.60 -3.60 -19.04
C SER A 419 7.07 -2.29 -18.43
N ASP A 420 7.77 -1.18 -18.69
CA ASP A 420 7.34 0.19 -18.35
C ASP A 420 6.21 0.72 -19.27
N ASP A 421 5.55 -0.15 -20.05
CA ASP A 421 4.41 0.25 -20.87
C ASP A 421 3.22 0.64 -19.98
N PRO A 422 2.63 1.84 -20.11
CA PRO A 422 1.61 2.28 -19.15
C PRO A 422 0.30 1.47 -19.22
N LEU A 423 0.02 0.74 -20.30
CA LEU A 423 -1.11 -0.21 -20.33
C LEU A 423 -0.81 -1.44 -19.47
N GLU A 424 0.44 -1.90 -19.46
CA GLU A 424 0.87 -3.04 -18.63
C GLU A 424 0.94 -2.67 -17.15
N GLU A 425 1.52 -1.52 -16.81
CA GLU A 425 1.47 -0.98 -15.44
C GLU A 425 0.02 -0.77 -14.97
N TYR A 426 -0.86 -0.29 -15.85
CA TYR A 426 -2.29 -0.15 -15.57
C TYR A 426 -2.94 -1.50 -15.25
N ALA A 427 -2.73 -2.51 -16.10
CA ALA A 427 -3.25 -3.85 -15.88
C ALA A 427 -2.77 -4.45 -14.56
N ALA A 428 -1.48 -4.28 -14.23
CA ALA A 428 -0.90 -4.75 -12.97
C ALA A 428 -1.63 -4.14 -11.77
N LEU A 429 -1.84 -2.82 -11.76
CA LEU A 429 -2.55 -2.16 -10.66
C LEU A 429 -4.04 -2.49 -10.62
N ILE A 430 -4.69 -2.71 -11.77
CA ILE A 430 -6.08 -3.16 -11.80
C ILE A 430 -6.24 -4.54 -11.16
N VAL A 431 -5.33 -5.46 -11.44
CA VAL A 431 -5.33 -6.76 -10.76
C VAL A 431 -5.21 -6.56 -9.25
N ILE A 432 -4.21 -5.82 -8.76
CA ILE A 432 -4.08 -5.55 -7.32
C ILE A 432 -5.34 -4.91 -6.69
N GLN A 433 -5.96 -3.96 -7.40
CA GLN A 433 -7.11 -3.22 -6.87
C GLN A 433 -8.44 -3.97 -6.92
N ARG A 434 -8.60 -4.92 -7.84
CA ARG A 434 -9.92 -5.50 -8.15
C ARG A 434 -9.96 -7.01 -8.10
N SER A 435 -8.81 -7.67 -8.12
CA SER A 435 -8.78 -9.12 -8.05
C SER A 435 -9.20 -9.60 -6.66
N TRP A 436 -9.83 -10.76 -6.67
CA TRP A 436 -9.88 -11.61 -5.51
C TRP A 436 -8.68 -12.55 -5.55
N ASP A 437 -7.62 -12.16 -4.86
CA ASP A 437 -6.28 -12.77 -4.96
C ASP A 437 -5.76 -12.73 -6.40
N ASP A 438 -5.97 -13.79 -7.18
CA ASP A 438 -5.47 -13.97 -8.54
C ASP A 438 -6.58 -13.90 -9.61
N LYS A 439 -7.84 -13.57 -9.24
CA LYS A 439 -8.99 -13.65 -10.15
C LYS A 439 -9.73 -12.33 -10.26
N LEU A 440 -10.00 -11.88 -11.47
CA LEU A 440 -10.91 -10.77 -11.74
C LEU A 440 -12.32 -11.34 -11.98
N ILE A 441 -13.29 -10.87 -11.18
CA ILE A 441 -14.66 -11.41 -11.16
C ILE A 441 -15.61 -10.28 -11.60
N PRO A 442 -16.02 -10.24 -12.88
CA PRO A 442 -16.87 -9.18 -13.39
C PRO A 442 -18.19 -9.08 -12.62
N VAL A 443 -18.71 -7.85 -12.50
CA VAL A 443 -19.91 -7.48 -11.71
C VAL A 443 -19.71 -7.62 -10.20
N PHE A 444 -19.12 -8.72 -9.73
CA PHE A 444 -18.81 -8.94 -8.32
C PHE A 444 -17.85 -7.86 -7.76
N ASP A 445 -16.78 -7.56 -8.51
CA ASP A 445 -15.78 -6.59 -8.10
C ASP A 445 -16.29 -5.13 -8.07
N THR A 446 -17.51 -4.87 -8.57
CA THR A 446 -18.17 -3.55 -8.51
C THR A 446 -18.83 -3.29 -7.15
N MET A 447 -18.95 -4.33 -6.31
CA MET A 447 -19.36 -4.18 -4.93
C MET A 447 -18.30 -3.46 -4.12
N SER A 448 -18.76 -2.56 -3.26
CA SER A 448 -17.87 -1.73 -2.45
C SER A 448 -17.38 -2.47 -1.22
N HIS A 449 -16.31 -1.96 -0.63
CA HIS A 449 -15.82 -2.45 0.63
C HIS A 449 -16.65 -1.92 1.80
N GLY A 450 -17.06 -2.82 2.70
CA GLY A 450 -17.63 -2.43 3.99
C GLY A 450 -17.54 -3.56 5.02
N ASN A 451 -17.10 -3.19 6.22
CA ASN A 451 -16.94 -4.11 7.35
C ASN A 451 -18.02 -3.91 8.43
N GLY A 452 -18.05 -4.82 9.41
CA GLY A 452 -18.93 -4.73 10.57
C GLY A 452 -20.40 -4.65 10.18
N ARG A 453 -21.09 -3.57 10.56
CA ARG A 453 -22.52 -3.39 10.25
C ARG A 453 -22.80 -3.12 8.77
N TRP A 454 -21.80 -2.65 8.01
CA TRP A 454 -21.97 -2.31 6.60
C TRP A 454 -21.91 -3.55 5.72
N LEU A 455 -21.12 -4.56 6.12
CA LEU A 455 -21.06 -5.85 5.45
C LEU A 455 -22.46 -6.46 5.37
N ASN A 456 -22.93 -6.70 4.15
CA ASN A 456 -24.26 -7.23 3.90
C ASN A 456 -24.30 -8.33 2.84
N THR A 457 -23.12 -8.80 2.41
CA THR A 457 -22.96 -9.96 1.55
C THR A 457 -22.18 -11.08 2.23
N ALA A 458 -22.36 -12.28 1.70
CA ALA A 458 -21.50 -13.45 1.86
C ALA A 458 -21.37 -14.10 0.48
N HIS A 459 -20.32 -14.85 0.22
CA HIS A 459 -20.11 -15.46 -1.09
C HIS A 459 -19.51 -16.87 -0.98
N SER A 460 -19.69 -17.66 -2.04
CA SER A 460 -19.00 -18.94 -2.19
C SER A 460 -17.49 -18.73 -2.33
N ASP A 461 -16.71 -19.80 -2.15
CA ASP A 461 -15.27 -19.74 -2.39
C ASP A 461 -15.00 -19.40 -3.86
N VAL A 462 -14.34 -18.26 -4.10
CA VAL A 462 -14.03 -17.83 -5.46
C VAL A 462 -12.98 -18.73 -6.13
N HIS A 463 -12.25 -19.52 -5.35
CA HIS A 463 -11.25 -20.46 -5.85
C HIS A 463 -11.82 -21.86 -6.13
N ASP A 464 -13.08 -22.13 -5.76
CA ASP A 464 -13.75 -23.38 -6.14
C ASP A 464 -14.19 -23.33 -7.60
N THR A 465 -13.35 -23.86 -8.49
CA THR A 465 -13.58 -23.90 -9.93
C THR A 465 -14.75 -24.80 -10.36
N THR A 466 -15.36 -25.56 -9.43
CA THR A 466 -16.44 -26.51 -9.74
C THR A 466 -17.84 -25.91 -9.66
N ILE A 467 -17.99 -24.76 -9.01
CA ILE A 467 -19.27 -24.08 -8.79
C ILE A 467 -19.18 -22.62 -9.22
N ASP A 468 -20.27 -22.00 -9.63
CA ASP A 468 -20.29 -20.56 -9.90
C ASP A 468 -19.98 -19.72 -8.65
N VAL A 469 -19.53 -18.47 -8.85
CA VAL A 469 -19.40 -17.52 -7.73
C VAL A 469 -20.80 -17.06 -7.36
N GLU A 470 -21.29 -17.49 -6.20
CA GLU A 470 -22.60 -17.11 -5.69
C GLU A 470 -22.44 -16.12 -4.55
N VAL A 471 -23.20 -15.02 -4.59
CA VAL A 471 -23.26 -14.02 -3.52
C VAL A 471 -24.66 -14.04 -2.93
N THR A 472 -24.74 -14.11 -1.60
CA THR A 472 -25.97 -14.07 -0.83
C THR A 472 -26.00 -12.88 0.12
N ALA A 473 -27.19 -12.41 0.48
CA ALA A 473 -27.35 -11.40 1.51
C ALA A 473 -27.01 -11.97 2.90
N SER A 474 -25.99 -11.45 3.59
CA SER A 474 -25.59 -11.94 4.92
C SER A 474 -26.49 -11.46 6.07
N ARG A 475 -27.29 -10.43 5.80
CA ARG A 475 -28.34 -9.86 6.64
C ARG A 475 -29.47 -9.31 5.77
N ASP A 476 -30.58 -8.92 6.39
CA ASP A 476 -31.61 -8.15 5.68
C ASP A 476 -31.00 -6.83 5.18
N ILE A 477 -31.23 -6.52 3.92
CA ILE A 477 -30.74 -5.32 3.25
C ILE A 477 -31.94 -4.44 2.91
N LYS A 478 -31.95 -3.19 3.37
CA LYS A 478 -33.08 -2.29 3.11
C LYS A 478 -32.97 -1.65 1.74
N ALA A 479 -34.10 -1.16 1.24
CA ALA A 479 -34.14 -0.28 0.08
C ALA A 479 -33.16 0.89 0.24
N ASN A 480 -32.46 1.22 -0.85
CA ASN A 480 -31.41 2.22 -0.98
C ASN A 480 -30.12 1.95 -0.19
N GLU A 481 -29.97 0.83 0.49
CA GLU A 481 -28.66 0.44 1.04
C GLU A 481 -27.69 0.06 -0.10
N GLN A 482 -26.42 0.40 0.10
CA GLN A 482 -25.33 -0.03 -0.75
C GLN A 482 -24.98 -1.49 -0.45
N ILE A 483 -24.66 -2.26 -1.49
CA ILE A 483 -24.12 -3.60 -1.38
C ILE A 483 -22.63 -3.49 -1.06
N ASN A 484 -22.23 -4.07 0.07
CA ASN A 484 -20.86 -4.08 0.56
C ASN A 484 -20.41 -5.51 0.81
N THR A 485 -19.25 -5.84 0.24
CA THR A 485 -18.46 -7.01 0.58
C THR A 485 -17.26 -6.62 1.45
N SER A 486 -16.57 -7.61 2.01
CA SER A 486 -15.35 -7.35 2.78
C SER A 486 -14.13 -7.83 2.02
N TYR A 487 -13.11 -6.98 1.94
CA TYR A 487 -11.84 -7.30 1.27
C TYR A 487 -10.80 -7.90 2.24
N ASN A 488 -11.02 -7.76 3.55
CA ASN A 488 -10.08 -8.20 4.59
C ASN A 488 -10.74 -8.99 5.72
N MET A 489 -12.06 -8.96 5.90
CA MET A 489 -12.79 -9.66 6.97
C MET A 489 -13.75 -10.74 6.43
N CYS A 490 -13.59 -11.17 5.18
CA CYS A 490 -14.39 -12.26 4.61
C CYS A 490 -14.01 -13.63 5.18
N GLU A 491 -14.89 -14.62 5.01
CA GLU A 491 -14.70 -15.97 5.57
C GLU A 491 -13.51 -16.72 4.93
N SER A 492 -13.26 -16.49 3.63
CA SER A 492 -12.18 -17.09 2.85
C SER A 492 -10.96 -16.19 2.68
N CYS A 493 -10.87 -15.06 3.39
CA CYS A 493 -9.79 -14.07 3.25
C CYS A 493 -8.43 -14.54 3.81
N GLY A 494 -8.36 -15.77 4.33
CA GLY A 494 -7.15 -16.33 4.92
C GLY A 494 -6.53 -15.42 5.99
N ASN A 495 -5.24 -15.12 5.84
CA ASN A 495 -4.50 -14.30 6.80
C ASN A 495 -4.83 -12.80 6.72
N ARG A 496 -5.51 -12.32 5.66
CA ARG A 496 -5.88 -10.90 5.55
C ARG A 496 -6.70 -10.45 6.76
N LYS A 497 -7.53 -11.34 7.32
CA LYS A 497 -8.29 -11.08 8.54
C LYS A 497 -7.43 -10.59 9.71
N TYR A 498 -6.20 -11.07 9.84
CA TYR A 498 -5.39 -10.84 11.04
C TYR A 498 -4.32 -9.77 10.87
N GLU A 499 -3.90 -9.49 9.65
CA GLU A 499 -2.73 -8.63 9.39
C GLU A 499 -2.99 -7.53 8.35
N TYR A 500 -4.24 -7.41 7.87
CA TYR A 500 -4.62 -6.50 6.79
C TYR A 500 -5.63 -5.46 7.27
N GLY A 501 -5.22 -4.19 7.30
CA GLY A 501 -6.03 -3.09 7.84
C GLY A 501 -6.19 -1.90 6.92
N THR A 502 -6.61 -0.78 7.49
CA THR A 502 -6.88 0.49 6.80
C THR A 502 -5.68 0.95 5.97
N GLY A 503 -4.46 0.74 6.47
CA GLY A 503 -3.24 1.06 5.72
C GLY A 503 -3.08 0.20 4.47
N ASP A 504 -3.29 -1.10 4.60
CA ASP A 504 -3.21 -2.05 3.49
C ASP A 504 -4.34 -1.81 2.47
N ILE A 505 -5.56 -1.52 2.95
CA ILE A 505 -6.69 -1.10 2.10
C ILE A 505 -6.31 0.13 1.27
N LEU A 506 -5.68 1.14 1.87
CA LEU A 506 -5.17 2.28 1.12
C LEU A 506 -4.08 1.87 0.11
N ARG A 507 -3.07 1.11 0.56
CA ARG A 507 -1.93 0.69 -0.27
C ARG A 507 -2.37 -0.05 -1.52
N GLU A 508 -3.35 -0.93 -1.41
CA GLU A 508 -3.76 -1.81 -2.50
C GLU A 508 -4.94 -1.26 -3.29
N TYR A 509 -5.95 -0.69 -2.63
CA TYR A 509 -7.20 -0.29 -3.28
C TYR A 509 -7.30 1.21 -3.54
N GLY A 510 -6.50 2.05 -2.86
CA GLY A 510 -6.46 3.49 -3.09
C GLY A 510 -7.56 4.29 -2.40
N PHE A 511 -8.19 3.74 -1.36
CA PHE A 511 -9.15 4.47 -0.54
C PHE A 511 -8.90 4.21 0.95
N VAL A 512 -9.48 5.07 1.80
CA VAL A 512 -9.41 4.93 3.26
C VAL A 512 -10.68 4.26 3.75
N GLU A 513 -10.52 3.15 4.46
CA GLU A 513 -11.62 2.35 5.00
C GLU A 513 -12.59 3.23 5.82
N GLN A 514 -13.90 3.07 5.60
CA GLN A 514 -14.91 3.60 6.52
C GLN A 514 -14.91 2.76 7.81
N MET A 515 -15.46 3.28 8.91
CA MET A 515 -15.55 2.50 10.14
C MET A 515 -16.40 1.23 9.94
N PRO A 516 -16.05 0.07 10.51
CA PRO A 516 -14.92 -0.15 11.41
C PRO A 516 -13.57 -0.13 10.69
N GLN A 517 -12.52 0.32 11.37
CA GLN A 517 -11.17 0.45 10.83
C GLN A 517 -10.20 -0.44 11.61
N SER A 518 -9.15 -0.94 10.98
CA SER A 518 -8.08 -1.69 11.66
C SER A 518 -6.70 -1.09 11.38
N PHE A 519 -5.81 -1.09 12.36
CA PHE A 519 -4.43 -0.59 12.20
C PHE A 519 -3.44 -1.60 12.79
N TYR A 520 -2.45 -1.97 11.99
CA TYR A 520 -1.42 -2.95 12.33
C TYR A 520 -0.04 -2.31 12.26
N PHE A 521 0.78 -2.54 13.28
CA PHE A 521 2.13 -2.03 13.43
C PHE A 521 3.07 -3.23 13.58
N SER A 522 3.47 -3.81 12.46
CA SER A 522 4.22 -5.08 12.43
C SER A 522 5.56 -4.98 13.19
N ASP A 523 6.26 -3.85 13.04
CA ASP A 523 7.50 -3.50 13.77
C ASP A 523 7.35 -3.51 15.30
N MET A 524 6.12 -3.41 15.80
CA MET A 524 5.79 -3.39 17.22
C MET A 524 5.07 -4.66 17.71
N GLU A 525 4.71 -5.56 16.79
CA GLU A 525 3.81 -6.70 17.04
C GLU A 525 2.57 -6.24 17.84
N PHE A 526 1.92 -5.20 17.32
CA PHE A 526 0.81 -4.51 17.95
C PHE A 526 -0.18 -4.05 16.89
N GLY A 527 -1.47 -4.10 17.21
CA GLY A 527 -2.51 -3.53 16.37
C GLY A 527 -3.81 -3.36 17.14
N TYR A 528 -4.78 -2.71 16.52
CA TYR A 528 -6.10 -2.52 17.11
C TYR A 528 -7.17 -2.38 16.05
N ARG A 529 -8.39 -2.75 16.43
CA ARG A 529 -9.60 -2.55 15.63
C ARG A 529 -10.50 -1.52 16.29
N LEU A 530 -11.13 -0.71 15.46
CA LEU A 530 -11.99 0.39 15.84
C LEU A 530 -13.38 0.15 15.29
N ASP A 531 -14.40 0.48 16.07
CA ASP A 531 -15.78 0.57 15.60
C ASP A 531 -16.41 1.90 16.03
N GLU A 532 -17.53 2.26 15.42
CA GLU A 532 -18.28 3.45 15.80
C GLU A 532 -18.98 3.26 17.14
N ASN A 533 -18.86 4.23 18.05
CA ASN A 533 -19.69 4.26 19.24
C ASN A 533 -21.12 4.69 18.91
N VAL A 534 -21.95 3.72 18.49
CA VAL A 534 -23.36 3.94 18.10
C VAL A 534 -24.21 4.52 19.24
N LYS A 535 -23.83 4.30 20.51
CA LYS A 535 -24.58 4.83 21.66
C LYS A 535 -24.45 6.34 21.80
N GLU A 536 -23.35 6.93 21.31
CA GLU A 536 -23.11 8.38 21.37
C GLU A 536 -23.55 9.11 20.10
N SER A 537 -23.71 8.41 18.97
CA SER A 537 -24.07 9.02 17.67
C SER A 537 -25.55 9.41 17.53
N GLY A 538 -26.41 9.05 18.48
CA GLY A 538 -27.85 9.36 18.49
C GLY A 538 -28.22 10.86 18.51
N LYS A 539 -27.23 11.77 18.50
CA LYS A 539 -27.43 13.23 18.39
C LYS A 539 -27.13 13.80 16.99
N GLY A 540 -27.02 12.95 15.97
CA GLY A 540 -27.38 13.31 14.60
C GLY A 540 -26.38 14.12 13.76
N LYS A 541 -25.22 14.56 14.27
CA LYS A 541 -24.21 15.24 13.44
C LYS A 541 -22.80 14.96 13.95
N GLY A 542 -22.13 13.95 13.41
CA GLY A 542 -20.71 13.69 13.65
C GLY A 542 -20.34 12.22 13.57
N TYR A 543 -19.14 11.93 13.06
CA TYR A 543 -18.52 10.61 13.15
C TYR A 543 -18.55 10.17 14.61
N GLY A 544 -19.23 9.05 14.91
CA GLY A 544 -19.29 8.52 16.26
C GLY A 544 -17.88 8.34 16.82
N LYS A 545 -17.68 8.64 18.10
CA LYS A 545 -16.37 8.49 18.76
C LYS A 545 -15.82 7.09 18.49
N ALA A 546 -14.66 6.99 17.86
CA ALA A 546 -14.02 5.71 17.58
C ALA A 546 -13.74 4.96 18.90
N LEU A 547 -14.19 3.71 18.97
CA LEU A 547 -14.00 2.81 20.10
C LEU A 547 -13.09 1.67 19.70
N VAL A 548 -12.04 1.42 20.49
CA VAL A 548 -11.24 0.20 20.32
C VAL A 548 -12.08 -1.00 20.75
N THR A 549 -12.38 -1.89 19.81
CA THR A 549 -13.16 -3.11 20.05
C THR A 549 -12.27 -4.33 20.30
N GLU A 550 -11.05 -4.32 19.78
CA GLU A 550 -10.12 -5.43 19.86
C GLU A 550 -8.66 -4.93 19.81
N TRP A 551 -7.81 -5.53 20.65
CA TRP A 551 -6.35 -5.42 20.53
C TRP A 551 -5.84 -6.62 19.73
N VAL A 552 -5.11 -6.35 18.65
CA VAL A 552 -4.50 -7.38 17.81
C VAL A 552 -3.12 -7.72 18.36
N TYR A 553 -2.77 -9.00 18.32
CA TYR A 553 -1.54 -9.62 18.84
C TYR A 553 -1.46 -9.63 20.36
N LYS A 554 -1.48 -8.47 21.02
CA LYS A 554 -1.36 -8.32 22.48
C LYS A 554 -1.96 -7.01 22.97
N GLU A 555 -2.34 -6.98 24.25
CA GLU A 555 -2.68 -5.72 24.92
C GLU A 555 -1.46 -4.77 24.98
N PRO A 556 -1.68 -3.45 24.85
CA PRO A 556 -0.59 -2.49 24.81
C PRO A 556 0.12 -2.37 26.16
N THR A 557 1.45 -2.42 26.14
CA THR A 557 2.28 -2.09 27.30
C THR A 557 2.39 -0.58 27.49
N ALA A 558 2.93 -0.14 28.64
CA ALA A 558 3.23 1.28 28.87
C ALA A 558 4.21 1.87 27.83
N GLU A 559 5.12 1.06 27.29
CA GLU A 559 6.03 1.50 26.23
C GLU A 559 5.30 1.61 24.88
N ASP A 560 4.33 0.73 24.60
CA ASP A 560 3.50 0.84 23.38
C ASP A 560 2.63 2.08 23.42
N VAL A 561 2.02 2.41 24.57
CA VAL A 561 1.27 3.66 24.76
C VAL A 561 2.13 4.89 24.52
N LYS A 562 3.37 4.87 25.00
CA LYS A 562 4.33 5.96 24.76
C LYS A 562 4.68 6.08 23.27
N LYS A 563 4.89 4.96 22.56
CA LYS A 563 5.11 4.97 21.11
C LYS A 563 3.89 5.48 20.35
N MET A 564 2.67 5.12 20.76
CA MET A 564 1.44 5.66 20.17
C MET A 564 1.35 7.19 20.32
N LYS A 565 1.73 7.72 21.48
CA LYS A 565 1.79 9.18 21.69
C LYS A 565 2.86 9.84 20.82
N GLN A 566 4.01 9.20 20.63
CA GLN A 566 5.03 9.69 19.71
C GLN A 566 4.55 9.70 18.25
N MET A 567 3.81 8.67 17.82
CA MET A 567 3.18 8.65 16.50
C MET A 567 2.14 9.76 16.33
N LEU A 568 1.34 10.05 17.36
CA LEU A 568 0.41 11.20 17.35
C LEU A 568 1.14 12.53 17.19
N GLU A 569 2.23 12.74 17.94
CA GLU A 569 3.05 13.95 17.85
C GLU A 569 3.65 14.10 16.44
N GLN A 570 4.14 12.99 15.85
CA GLN A 570 4.62 12.98 14.46
C GLN A 570 3.54 13.39 13.47
N ILE A 571 2.33 12.84 13.59
CA ILE A 571 1.19 13.21 12.75
C ILE A 571 0.86 14.70 12.92
N GLN A 572 0.84 15.21 14.15
CA GLN A 572 0.57 16.62 14.41
C GLN A 572 1.61 17.54 13.76
N ILE A 573 2.90 17.17 13.83
CA ILE A 573 3.98 17.90 13.16
C ILE A 573 3.75 17.88 11.63
N ALA A 574 3.54 16.70 11.04
CA ALA A 574 3.30 16.55 9.60
C ALA A 574 2.09 17.36 9.13
N LYS A 575 1.00 17.39 9.91
CA LYS A 575 -0.18 18.22 9.60
C LYS A 575 0.14 19.71 9.54
N VAL A 576 1.00 20.21 10.42
CA VAL A 576 1.39 21.63 10.46
C VAL A 576 2.40 21.96 9.35
N THR A 577 3.34 21.06 9.06
CA THR A 577 4.48 21.36 8.19
C THR A 577 4.27 20.97 6.73
N GLN A 578 3.42 19.98 6.43
CA GLN A 578 3.40 19.31 5.12
C GLN A 578 2.03 19.25 4.46
N LEU A 579 0.94 19.27 5.23
CA LEU A 579 -0.41 19.18 4.65
C LEU A 579 -0.93 20.49 4.04
N SER A 580 -0.12 21.56 4.00
CA SER A 580 -0.40 22.67 3.09
C SER A 580 -0.40 22.13 1.67
N LYS A 581 -1.54 22.23 0.96
CA LYS A 581 -1.73 21.65 -0.37
C LYS A 581 -0.58 22.04 -1.29
N GLN A 582 0.25 21.07 -1.66
CA GLN A 582 1.35 21.28 -2.59
C GLN A 582 0.78 21.37 -4.00
N CYS A 583 1.22 22.35 -4.77
CA CYS A 583 0.67 22.68 -6.09
C CYS A 583 0.80 21.56 -7.11
N ASP A 584 1.82 20.71 -6.95
CA ASP A 584 2.13 19.64 -7.90
C ASP A 584 1.40 18.32 -7.55
N VAL A 585 0.80 18.22 -6.36
CA VAL A 585 0.05 17.03 -5.92
C VAL A 585 -1.37 17.10 -6.47
N ASP A 586 -1.85 15.98 -7.02
CA ASP A 586 -3.22 15.88 -7.51
C ASP A 586 -4.23 15.98 -6.35
N ASP A 587 -5.42 16.52 -6.63
CA ASP A 587 -6.45 16.76 -5.61
C ASP A 587 -6.89 15.45 -4.95
N PHE A 588 -7.03 14.37 -5.74
CA PHE A 588 -7.39 13.05 -5.24
C PHE A 588 -6.29 12.47 -4.33
N GLU A 589 -5.03 12.60 -4.72
CA GLU A 589 -3.87 12.11 -3.94
C GLU A 589 -3.76 12.85 -2.60
N TRP A 590 -3.91 14.17 -2.62
CA TRP A 590 -3.87 15.00 -1.42
C TRP A 590 -5.04 14.69 -0.49
N GLU A 591 -6.26 14.61 -1.02
CA GLU A 591 -7.46 14.31 -0.24
C GLU A 591 -7.38 12.92 0.39
N THR A 592 -6.97 11.90 -0.38
CA THR A 592 -6.81 10.54 0.11
C THR A 592 -5.74 10.46 1.21
N SER A 593 -4.61 11.13 1.02
CA SER A 593 -3.55 11.26 2.04
C SER A 593 -4.08 11.91 3.32
N ASN A 594 -4.81 13.02 3.20
CA ASN A 594 -5.37 13.74 4.34
C ASN A 594 -6.43 12.90 5.09
N ASN A 595 -7.31 12.21 4.35
CA ASN A 595 -8.30 11.31 4.93
C ASN A 595 -7.63 10.15 5.68
N TYR A 596 -6.52 9.63 5.16
CA TYR A 596 -5.75 8.57 5.81
C TYR A 596 -5.11 9.05 7.11
N VAL A 597 -4.46 10.22 7.08
CA VAL A 597 -3.86 10.84 8.27
C VAL A 597 -4.89 11.07 9.36
N LYS A 598 -6.07 11.59 9.00
CA LYS A 598 -7.18 11.78 9.94
C LYS A 598 -7.64 10.46 10.55
N ALA A 599 -7.82 9.43 9.73
CA ALA A 599 -8.21 8.10 10.20
C ALA A 599 -7.18 7.52 11.19
N LEU A 600 -5.89 7.58 10.84
CA LEU A 600 -4.80 7.12 11.69
C LEU A 600 -4.68 7.91 12.99
N GLU A 601 -4.80 9.24 12.94
CA GLU A 601 -4.82 10.11 14.12
C GLU A 601 -5.97 9.74 15.07
N ASN A 602 -7.18 9.60 14.53
CA ASN A 602 -8.36 9.24 15.30
C ASN A 602 -8.21 7.85 15.93
N GLY A 603 -7.67 6.89 15.18
CA GLY A 603 -7.37 5.55 15.66
C GLY A 603 -6.37 5.53 16.79
N LEU A 604 -5.25 6.26 16.65
CA LEU A 604 -4.23 6.35 17.69
C LEU A 604 -4.76 7.05 18.95
N LYS A 605 -5.56 8.12 18.81
CA LYS A 605 -6.24 8.77 19.94
C LYS A 605 -7.17 7.79 20.67
N ALA A 606 -7.95 7.00 19.93
CA ALA A 606 -8.82 5.98 20.51
C ALA A 606 -8.01 4.89 21.24
N ALA A 607 -6.92 4.41 20.62
CA ALA A 607 -6.02 3.43 21.19
C ALA A 607 -5.36 3.91 22.49
N VAL A 608 -4.81 5.12 22.52
CA VAL A 608 -4.21 5.69 23.74
C VAL A 608 -5.25 5.79 24.87
N ARG A 609 -6.46 6.29 24.57
CA ARG A 609 -7.53 6.39 25.58
C ARG A 609 -7.95 5.01 26.11
N ALA A 610 -8.12 4.03 25.23
CA ALA A 610 -8.49 2.66 25.62
C ALA A 610 -7.43 2.01 26.52
N ALA A 611 -6.16 2.13 26.16
CA ALA A 611 -5.04 1.60 26.94
C ALA A 611 -4.91 2.26 28.32
N GLN A 612 -5.16 3.58 28.41
CA GLN A 612 -5.15 4.30 29.68
C GLN A 612 -6.30 3.89 30.59
N LYS A 613 -7.51 3.68 30.02
CA LYS A 613 -8.68 3.25 30.78
C LYS A 613 -8.48 1.87 31.42
N GLN A 614 -7.93 0.92 30.68
CA GLN A 614 -7.62 -0.42 31.19
C GLN A 614 -6.71 -0.38 32.44
N LYS A 615 -5.77 0.57 32.49
CA LYS A 615 -4.90 0.76 33.65
C LYS A 615 -5.63 1.35 34.86
N ASN A 616 -6.56 2.27 34.62
CA ASN A 616 -7.28 3.01 35.67
C ASN A 616 -8.46 2.22 36.26
N GLU A 617 -8.98 1.21 35.57
CA GLU A 617 -9.93 0.27 36.18
C GLU A 617 -9.28 -0.60 37.29
N GLY A 618 -7.95 -0.54 37.44
CA GLY A 618 -7.19 -1.10 38.57
C GLY A 618 -6.80 -0.10 39.68
N ASP A 619 -6.70 1.20 39.40
CA ASP A 619 -6.24 2.24 40.35
C ASP A 619 -7.03 3.55 40.15
N LYS A 620 -7.63 4.06 41.24
CA LYS A 620 -8.54 5.23 41.25
C LYS A 620 -7.95 6.49 40.60
N GLU A 621 -8.75 7.06 39.68
CA GLU A 621 -8.93 8.46 39.28
C GLU A 621 -7.67 9.32 39.06
N ILE A 622 -7.28 9.47 37.79
CA ILE A 622 -6.36 10.53 37.33
C ILE A 622 -7.01 11.27 36.14
N GLU A 623 -6.98 12.59 36.23
CA GLU A 623 -7.39 13.57 35.23
C GLU A 623 -6.53 13.43 33.96
N VAL A 624 -7.17 13.21 32.81
CA VAL A 624 -6.49 13.12 31.50
C VAL A 624 -6.08 14.51 31.07
N ILE A 625 -4.86 14.93 31.43
CA ILE A 625 -4.29 16.20 31.00
C ILE A 625 -3.89 16.10 29.51
N GLY A 626 -4.46 16.97 28.67
CA GLY A 626 -3.81 17.42 27.42
C GLY A 626 -4.31 16.89 26.09
N LEU A 627 -5.54 16.38 26.00
CA LEU A 627 -6.29 16.43 24.73
C LEU A 627 -7.43 17.39 24.99
N GLU A 628 -7.17 18.70 24.90
CA GLU A 628 -8.25 19.66 24.75
C GLU A 628 -9.04 19.18 23.54
N GLU A 629 -10.25 18.65 23.77
CA GLU A 629 -11.25 18.59 22.75
C GLU A 629 -11.34 20.04 22.27
N GLU A 630 -10.81 20.32 21.08
CA GLU A 630 -11.14 21.55 20.40
C GLU A 630 -12.66 21.54 20.38
N ASN A 631 -13.26 22.30 21.29
CA ASN A 631 -14.64 22.71 21.19
C ASN A 631 -14.64 23.46 19.88
N GLU A 632 -14.93 22.74 18.79
CA GLU A 632 -15.44 23.33 17.57
C GLU A 632 -16.61 24.17 18.07
N SER A 633 -16.34 25.46 18.28
CA SER A 633 -17.37 26.41 18.61
C SER A 633 -18.29 26.33 17.40
N SER A 634 -19.44 25.71 17.60
CA SER A 634 -20.56 25.85 16.69
C SER A 634 -20.86 27.35 16.71
N ASP A 635 -20.21 28.08 15.81
CA ASP A 635 -20.70 29.36 15.38
C ASP A 635 -22.07 29.03 14.80
N ASP A 636 -23.08 29.20 15.64
CA ASP A 636 -24.48 29.14 15.29
C ASP A 636 -24.65 30.14 14.15
N TYR A 637 -24.59 29.64 12.91
CA TYR A 637 -25.20 30.32 11.78
C TYR A 637 -26.69 30.35 12.11
N GLU A 638 -27.11 31.42 12.79
CA GLU A 638 -28.51 31.83 12.81
C GLU A 638 -28.91 32.00 11.35
N ASP A 639 -29.62 30.99 10.85
CA ASP A 639 -30.35 31.00 9.60
C ASP A 639 -31.46 32.04 9.75
N ASP A 640 -31.11 33.31 9.52
CA ASP A 640 -32.03 34.44 9.41
C ASP A 640 -32.74 34.36 8.05
N SER A 641 -33.46 33.27 7.81
CA SER A 641 -34.49 33.21 6.78
C SER A 641 -35.72 33.94 7.33
N GLY A 642 -35.64 35.27 7.27
CA GLY A 642 -36.78 36.14 7.49
C GLY A 642 -37.95 35.73 6.60
N ASP A 643 -39.08 35.46 7.24
CA ASP A 643 -40.40 35.44 6.64
C ASP A 643 -40.68 36.77 5.93
N GLU A 644 -40.70 36.77 4.60
CA GLU A 644 -41.49 37.75 3.82
C GLU A 644 -42.26 37.04 2.69
N LEU A 645 -43.56 36.86 2.97
CA LEU A 645 -44.76 36.82 2.11
C LEU A 645 -44.84 35.88 0.89
#